data_AF-A0A833RT23-F1
#
_entry.id   AF-A0A833RT23-F1
#
_cell.length_a   1.000
_cell.length_b   1.000
_cell.length_c   1.000
_cell.angle_alpha   90.00
_cell.angle_beta   90.00
_cell.angle_gamma   90.00
#
_symmetry.space_group_name_H-M   'P 1'
#
loop_
_entity.id
_entity.type
_entity.pdbx_description
1 polymer ?
#
loop_
_entity_poly.entity_id
_entity_poly.type
_entity_poly.pdbx_seq_one_letter_code
_entity_poly.pdbx_strand_id
1 'polypeptide(L)'
;MMVMASEVGVYDTPPSNVILKSRLKPGRMLLVDTHEKKIIEDVELKLHISRSRPHSKWLKDQITMEELRAADVDYKKTSSAVENGSIVDSVVAKKNVMNDANPISAVNRVWGGDKRLSLYGYTLETINLLLLPMMQSKYVVLIFLKVFRGLKLMNKKILKESLGSMGNDAPLACLSQFQPLIYEYFKQLFAQVTNPPIDPFREKIVMSMLCPIGPESNILEPNELQVHRLFLSQPILSLEDLEIIKRTNYRGWKTKIIDATYPVQDGPPGLVNTLNRVSEEANQAAKQGYQFLVLSDRQSGPERVPVSSLLVLGAVHHYLIEERQRMKVGLIIETAEAREVHHICLLLGYGADAICPYLVFEMARNLRMDGVLDSSLTDNALCAGTHSRIGGVTFDILAKEAFERHQITYWKKPMDMLVIRNPGMYHWRSGGEKHINDPDSIANLQDYVNSKNWNAYEKYRKSTMEMDPEFNKRSAIKQVASGRFGVTSSYLANADDLQIKMSQGAKPGEGGELPGYKVTAEIAATRHSVPGVGLISPPPHHDIYSIEDLAELIYDLKCANPSARISVKLVSEGKAEHIVISGHDGGTGASTWTGIKSAGLPWELGVAETHQILTLNNLRSRVIVQADGQMRTGFDVVVAALLGADEFGFSTAPLISMGCTMMRKCHLNTCPVGIATQDPTLRKKFEGKPEHVINFFFALAEEVFPYEYQRALRQVEETKQAETIPNGSSQTVNAQVKDIEDTIADIEIEQHKLDKIRGFMKYKRQTGAYRPVENRIDDWNEIYNFQKVRKGLRVQAARCMECGVPFCQSSHGCPLGNIIPKWNDLVFQSNWKEALNQLLQTNNFPEFTGRVCPAPCEGACVLGISEPAVTIKNIECAIIDHAFEQGWIVPHPPTTRTGRRVAVVGSGPAGLAAAHQLNKAGHLVTVYERNDRIGGLLQYGIPTMKLSKQVVQRRVSLLAAEGITFKTGIDVGKDISAKGAKTITTFEILPEPPSNRAHDNPWPQFPRVFKVDYGHEEVSLKFGRDPRQFSTLSKEFLDDGNGHVSGIQTVSVSWTMENGRWKMEEIPGSEKTYKCDLVLLAMGFLGPEKYIATELNTTMDERGNFKTPVGKYETSLNGIYAAGVGVCQVGSLLEAGYNWKDDAFDGRR
;
A
#
# COMPACT_ATOMS: atom_id res chain seq x y z
N MET A 1 45.85 -27.42 -4.33
CA MET A 1 44.38 -27.23 -4.32
C MET A 1 44.08 -25.94 -3.60
N MET A 2 43.15 -25.13 -4.10
CA MET A 2 42.66 -23.92 -3.44
C MET A 2 41.17 -24.09 -3.18
N VAL A 3 40.72 -23.77 -1.97
CA VAL A 3 39.31 -23.73 -1.60
C VAL A 3 38.99 -22.29 -1.22
N MET A 4 37.96 -21.73 -1.82
CA MET A 4 37.44 -20.39 -1.52
C MET A 4 35.94 -20.53 -1.31
N ALA A 5 35.46 -20.03 -0.17
CA ALA A 5 34.07 -20.10 0.27
C ALA A 5 33.75 -18.90 1.15
N SER A 6 32.46 -18.65 1.40
CA SER A 6 31.99 -17.57 2.29
C SER A 6 32.46 -17.77 3.74
N GLU A 7 32.52 -19.03 4.19
CA GLU A 7 32.93 -19.44 5.52
C GLU A 7 34.19 -20.31 5.51
N VAL A 8 34.84 -20.45 6.67
CA VAL A 8 36.00 -21.33 6.84
C VAL A 8 35.60 -22.55 7.67
N GLY A 9 35.71 -23.73 7.06
CA GLY A 9 35.31 -25.00 7.67
C GLY A 9 34.57 -25.93 6.69
N VAL A 10 34.15 -25.42 5.54
CA VAL A 10 33.37 -26.15 4.51
C VAL A 10 34.10 -27.28 3.79
N TYR A 11 35.39 -27.51 4.07
CA TYR A 11 36.19 -28.56 3.44
C TYR A 11 37.16 -29.17 4.45
N ASP A 12 36.95 -30.45 4.76
CA ASP A 12 37.77 -31.20 5.69
C ASP A 12 39.15 -31.51 5.10
N THR A 13 40.20 -31.03 5.78
CA THR A 13 41.58 -31.35 5.45
C THR A 13 42.43 -31.36 6.71
N PRO A 14 43.38 -32.31 6.87
CA PRO A 14 44.35 -32.27 7.96
C PRO A 14 45.07 -30.91 8.02
N PRO A 15 45.23 -30.28 9.21
CA PRO A 15 45.92 -28.99 9.32
C PRO A 15 47.34 -28.97 8.75
N SER A 16 48.02 -30.12 8.71
CA SER A 16 49.32 -30.33 8.06
C SER A 16 49.33 -30.01 6.56
N ASN A 17 48.17 -30.05 5.90
CA ASN A 17 48.03 -29.83 4.46
C ASN A 17 47.67 -28.37 4.12
N VAL A 18 47.45 -27.51 5.13
CA VAL A 18 47.03 -26.11 4.95
C VAL A 18 48.25 -25.21 4.85
N ILE A 19 48.67 -24.89 3.62
CA ILE A 19 49.82 -24.01 3.35
C ILE A 19 49.49 -22.53 3.69
N LEU A 20 48.27 -22.08 3.41
CA LEU A 20 47.82 -20.70 3.63
C LEU A 20 46.32 -20.67 3.96
N LYS A 21 45.95 -19.88 4.97
CA LYS A 21 44.57 -19.56 5.36
C LYS A 21 44.43 -18.04 5.45
N SER A 22 43.56 -17.45 4.64
CA SER A 22 43.43 -16.00 4.47
C SER A 22 42.00 -15.62 4.05
N ARG A 23 41.71 -14.32 3.92
CA ARG A 23 40.42 -13.78 3.45
C ARG A 23 40.61 -12.59 2.51
N LEU A 24 39.64 -12.35 1.64
CA LEU A 24 39.56 -11.11 0.88
C LEU A 24 39.25 -9.93 1.82
N LYS A 25 39.70 -8.74 1.41
CA LYS A 25 39.47 -7.45 2.09
C LYS A 25 38.79 -6.50 1.08
N PRO A 26 38.12 -5.43 1.52
CA PRO A 26 37.43 -4.50 0.63
C PRO A 26 38.28 -4.08 -0.59
N GLY A 27 37.69 -4.22 -1.78
CA GLY A 27 38.33 -3.90 -3.06
C GLY A 27 39.49 -4.80 -3.49
N ARG A 28 39.79 -5.91 -2.80
CA ARG A 28 40.82 -6.88 -3.23
C ARG A 28 40.27 -7.96 -4.15
N MET A 29 41.08 -8.34 -5.13
CA MET A 29 40.82 -9.42 -6.09
C MET A 29 41.78 -10.59 -5.84
N LEU A 30 41.38 -11.77 -6.28
CA LEU A 30 42.21 -12.98 -6.31
C LEU A 30 41.93 -13.67 -7.64
N LEU A 31 42.99 -14.03 -8.37
CA LEU A 31 42.88 -14.70 -9.66
C LEU A 31 43.71 -15.99 -9.62
N VAL A 32 43.13 -17.06 -10.16
CA VAL A 32 43.82 -18.32 -10.40
C VAL A 32 43.86 -18.52 -11.90
N ASP A 33 45.05 -18.41 -12.49
CA ASP A 33 45.25 -18.77 -13.89
C ASP A 33 45.37 -20.29 -13.97
N THR A 34 44.40 -20.92 -14.64
CA THR A 34 44.31 -22.39 -14.78
C THR A 34 45.22 -22.93 -15.88
N HIS A 35 45.67 -22.08 -16.82
CA HIS A 35 46.58 -22.44 -17.90
C HIS A 35 48.04 -22.34 -17.43
N GLU A 36 48.43 -21.22 -16.83
CA GLU A 36 49.74 -21.04 -16.20
C GLU A 36 49.86 -21.77 -14.86
N LYS A 37 48.74 -22.24 -14.28
CA LYS A 37 48.63 -22.92 -12.98
C LYS A 37 49.16 -22.08 -11.82
N LYS A 38 49.02 -20.75 -11.92
CA LYS A 38 49.52 -19.76 -10.97
C LYS A 38 48.38 -19.08 -10.22
N ILE A 39 48.57 -18.86 -8.91
CA ILE A 39 47.74 -17.94 -8.14
C ILE A 39 48.37 -16.55 -8.24
N ILE A 40 47.61 -15.55 -8.70
CA ILE A 40 48.06 -14.18 -8.91
C ILE A 40 47.49 -13.31 -7.79
N GLU A 41 48.38 -12.59 -7.09
CA GLU A 41 47.99 -11.71 -5.98
C GLU A 41 47.35 -10.41 -6.47
N ASP A 42 46.50 -9.81 -5.63
CA ASP A 42 45.80 -8.54 -5.86
C ASP A 42 46.70 -7.43 -6.44
N VAL A 43 47.91 -7.29 -5.88
CA VAL A 43 48.87 -6.25 -6.27
C VAL A 43 49.48 -6.54 -7.64
N GLU A 44 49.86 -7.78 -7.92
CA GLU A 44 50.41 -8.20 -9.21
C GLU A 44 49.36 -8.02 -10.32
N LEU A 45 48.13 -8.49 -10.08
CA LEU A 45 47.01 -8.38 -11.01
C LEU A 45 46.67 -6.92 -11.33
N LYS A 46 46.49 -6.08 -10.30
CA LYS A 46 46.18 -4.65 -10.49
C LYS A 46 47.32 -3.91 -11.17
N LEU A 47 48.57 -4.24 -10.85
CA LEU A 47 49.74 -3.64 -11.50
C LEU A 47 49.84 -4.03 -12.98
N HIS A 48 49.50 -5.28 -13.33
CA HIS A 48 49.38 -5.72 -14.72
C HIS A 48 48.27 -4.95 -15.45
N ILE A 49 47.06 -4.90 -14.89
CA ILE A 49 45.92 -4.18 -15.46
C ILE A 49 46.26 -2.68 -15.64
N SER A 50 46.84 -2.02 -14.63
CA SER A 50 47.20 -0.60 -14.70
C SER A 50 48.35 -0.30 -15.68
N ARG A 51 49.12 -1.31 -16.07
CA ARG A 51 50.17 -1.21 -17.11
C ARG A 51 49.67 -1.56 -18.51
N SER A 52 48.50 -2.20 -18.63
CA SER A 52 47.93 -2.59 -19.94
C SER A 52 47.64 -1.40 -20.87
N ARG A 53 47.47 -0.20 -20.30
CA ARG A 53 47.13 1.05 -21.01
C ARG A 53 47.83 2.24 -20.35
N PRO A 54 48.12 3.33 -21.08
CA PRO A 54 48.82 4.50 -20.55
C PRO A 54 47.90 5.42 -19.72
N HIS A 55 47.22 4.88 -18.71
CA HIS A 55 46.23 5.61 -17.89
C HIS A 55 46.78 6.91 -17.30
N SER A 56 48.04 6.94 -16.85
CA SER A 56 48.69 8.15 -16.32
C SER A 56 48.99 9.23 -17.37
N LYS A 57 48.95 8.90 -18.67
CA LYS A 57 48.96 9.91 -19.74
C LYS A 57 47.55 10.49 -19.88
N TRP A 58 46.56 9.62 -20.07
CA TRP A 58 45.14 10.01 -20.24
C TRP A 58 44.65 10.90 -19.10
N LEU A 59 44.91 10.55 -17.85
CA LEU A 59 44.48 11.34 -16.68
C LEU A 59 45.10 12.76 -16.59
N LYS A 60 46.13 13.09 -17.38
CA LYS A 60 46.64 14.47 -17.48
C LYS A 60 45.82 15.36 -18.39
N ASP A 61 45.07 14.76 -19.32
CA ASP A 61 44.24 15.49 -20.28
C ASP A 61 42.81 15.72 -19.76
N GLN A 62 42.53 15.31 -18.51
CA GLN A 62 41.27 15.54 -17.78
C GLN A 62 40.97 17.04 -17.65
N ILE A 63 39.69 17.42 -17.73
CA ILE A 63 39.30 18.83 -17.72
C ILE A 63 38.77 19.20 -16.33
N THR A 64 39.27 20.31 -15.75
CA THR A 64 38.88 20.75 -14.40
C THR A 64 38.36 22.19 -14.40
N MET A 65 37.63 22.59 -13.35
CA MET A 65 37.19 23.99 -13.21
C MET A 65 38.35 24.99 -13.14
N GLU A 66 39.52 24.59 -12.66
CA GLU A 66 40.71 25.46 -12.64
C GLU A 66 41.18 25.79 -14.06
N GLU A 67 41.13 24.81 -14.98
CA GLU A 67 41.43 25.04 -16.39
C GLU A 67 40.39 25.93 -17.08
N LEU A 68 39.09 25.72 -16.81
CA LEU A 68 38.03 26.58 -17.35
C LEU A 68 38.17 28.02 -16.85
N ARG A 69 38.45 28.22 -15.55
CA ARG A 69 38.74 29.55 -14.96
C ARG A 69 39.99 30.19 -15.57
N ALA A 70 41.05 29.41 -15.82
CA ALA A 70 42.28 29.92 -16.43
C ALA A 70 42.13 30.27 -17.92
N ALA A 71 41.24 29.58 -18.63
CA ALA A 71 40.93 29.82 -20.04
C ALA A 71 39.93 30.97 -20.27
N ASP A 72 39.16 31.37 -19.24
CA ASP A 72 38.19 32.45 -19.32
C ASP A 72 38.87 33.83 -19.29
N VAL A 73 38.58 34.65 -20.31
CA VAL A 73 39.28 35.92 -20.57
C VAL A 73 38.95 37.00 -19.54
N ASP A 74 37.76 36.94 -18.93
CA ASP A 74 37.29 37.94 -17.96
C ASP A 74 37.45 37.50 -16.49
N TYR A 75 37.78 36.23 -16.22
CA TYR A 75 37.97 35.70 -14.86
C TYR A 75 38.91 36.56 -14.00
N LYS A 76 40.05 36.99 -14.55
CA LYS A 76 41.01 37.87 -13.84
C LYS A 76 40.51 39.31 -13.62
N LYS A 77 39.49 39.77 -14.34
CA LYS A 77 38.84 41.07 -14.11
C LYS A 77 37.74 40.97 -13.06
N THR A 78 37.01 39.85 -13.02
CA THR A 78 35.99 39.59 -11.99
C THR A 78 36.60 39.23 -10.65
N SER A 79 37.62 38.37 -10.59
CA SER A 79 38.20 37.91 -9.32
C SER A 79 38.84 39.04 -8.51
N SER A 80 39.52 39.99 -9.17
CA SER A 80 40.15 41.16 -8.55
C SER A 80 39.17 42.17 -7.93
N ALA A 81 37.88 42.06 -8.23
CA ALA A 81 36.85 42.92 -7.65
C ALA A 81 36.13 42.26 -6.45
N VAL A 82 36.40 40.98 -6.14
CA VAL A 82 35.77 40.25 -5.01
C VAL A 82 36.52 40.42 -3.69
N GLU A 83 37.82 40.78 -3.70
CA GLU A 83 38.66 40.84 -2.48
C GLU A 83 38.18 41.83 -1.41
N ASN A 84 37.32 42.80 -1.75
CA ASN A 84 36.77 43.79 -0.79
C ASN A 84 35.23 43.89 -0.83
N GLY A 85 34.52 42.81 -1.12
CA GLY A 85 33.08 42.68 -0.83
C GLY A 85 32.11 43.57 -1.62
N SER A 86 32.59 44.43 -2.52
CA SER A 86 31.78 45.34 -3.34
C SER A 86 32.04 45.15 -4.84
N ILE A 87 31.29 44.26 -5.50
CA ILE A 87 31.14 44.31 -6.96
C ILE A 87 29.91 45.13 -7.32
N VAL A 88 30.19 46.07 -8.23
CA VAL A 88 29.40 47.21 -8.73
C VAL A 88 28.05 46.84 -9.35
N ASP A 89 27.08 47.74 -9.20
CA ASP A 89 25.82 47.80 -9.94
C ASP A 89 26.00 47.70 -11.47
N SER A 90 25.82 46.51 -12.04
CA SER A 90 25.46 46.39 -13.45
C SER A 90 24.52 45.22 -13.74
N VAL A 91 23.50 45.53 -14.54
CA VAL A 91 22.53 44.65 -15.20
C VAL A 91 21.40 44.02 -14.36
N VAL A 92 21.63 43.40 -13.19
CA VAL A 92 20.55 42.60 -12.53
C VAL A 92 19.64 43.40 -11.58
N ALA A 93 20.17 44.33 -10.77
CA ALA A 93 19.38 45.03 -9.77
C ALA A 93 18.40 46.10 -10.32
N LYS A 94 18.64 46.62 -11.54
CA LYS A 94 17.94 47.81 -12.07
C LYS A 94 16.54 47.57 -12.66
N LYS A 95 16.00 46.34 -12.65
CA LYS A 95 14.66 46.05 -13.21
C LYS A 95 13.51 45.90 -12.21
N ASN A 96 13.78 45.76 -10.90
CA ASN A 96 12.73 45.55 -9.88
C ASN A 96 12.69 46.64 -8.78
N VAL A 97 13.44 47.74 -8.91
CA VAL A 97 13.29 48.88 -8.02
C VAL A 97 12.08 49.70 -8.47
N MET A 98 10.94 49.53 -7.79
CA MET A 98 9.92 50.58 -7.81
C MET A 98 10.49 51.84 -7.16
N ASN A 99 10.38 52.97 -7.85
CA ASN A 99 10.71 54.28 -7.31
C ASN A 99 9.68 54.63 -6.22
N ASP A 100 9.98 54.31 -4.97
CA ASP A 100 9.18 54.78 -3.83
C ASP A 100 10.06 55.40 -2.74
N ALA A 101 9.75 56.65 -2.42
CA ALA A 101 10.51 57.47 -1.48
C ALA A 101 10.03 57.25 -0.04
N ASN A 102 10.27 56.06 0.51
CA ASN A 102 10.02 55.77 1.93
C ASN A 102 11.14 54.91 2.55
N PRO A 103 11.59 55.22 3.79
CA PRO A 103 12.66 54.48 4.46
C PRO A 103 12.15 53.16 5.03
N ILE A 104 11.93 52.19 4.14
CA ILE A 104 11.58 50.81 4.51
C ILE A 104 12.76 50.19 5.30
N SER A 105 12.42 49.62 6.46
CA SER A 105 13.39 49.03 7.40
C SER A 105 14.25 47.95 6.74
N ALA A 106 15.48 47.77 7.22
CA ALA A 106 16.42 46.78 6.65
C ALA A 106 15.80 45.37 6.58
N VAL A 107 15.05 44.97 7.61
CA VAL A 107 14.35 43.67 7.68
C VAL A 107 13.37 43.48 6.50
N ASN A 108 12.64 44.51 6.08
CA ASN A 108 11.69 44.39 4.98
C ASN A 108 12.36 44.29 3.60
N ARG A 109 13.63 44.70 3.45
CA ARG A 109 14.34 44.59 2.16
C ARG A 109 14.64 43.14 1.76
N VAL A 110 15.02 42.29 2.71
CA VAL A 110 15.38 40.89 2.44
C VAL A 110 14.21 39.92 2.65
N TRP A 111 13.33 40.19 3.61
CA TRP A 111 12.25 39.27 4.00
C TRP A 111 10.87 39.62 3.40
N GLY A 112 10.76 40.77 2.74
CA GLY A 112 9.54 41.27 2.08
C GLY A 112 9.72 41.81 0.65
N GLY A 113 10.95 42.10 0.22
CA GLY A 113 11.21 42.75 -1.07
C GLY A 113 11.28 41.81 -2.28
N ASP A 114 11.89 40.63 -2.15
CA ASP A 114 12.10 39.73 -3.28
C ASP A 114 10.94 38.73 -3.45
N LYS A 115 10.00 39.08 -4.32
CA LYS A 115 8.84 38.24 -4.68
C LYS A 115 9.22 36.85 -5.22
N ARG A 116 10.45 36.63 -5.69
CA ARG A 116 10.91 35.30 -6.14
C ARG A 116 10.93 34.30 -4.99
N LEU A 117 11.21 34.74 -3.75
CA LEU A 117 11.15 33.86 -2.58
C LEU A 117 9.75 33.28 -2.39
N SER A 118 8.70 34.10 -2.48
CA SER A 118 7.31 33.64 -2.44
C SER A 118 6.94 32.76 -3.64
N LEU A 119 7.37 33.13 -4.87
CA LEU A 119 7.09 32.39 -6.10
C LEU A 119 7.58 30.94 -6.03
N TYR A 120 8.78 30.72 -5.49
CA TYR A 120 9.37 29.39 -5.30
C TYR A 120 9.03 28.76 -3.95
N GLY A 121 8.08 29.32 -3.19
CA GLY A 121 7.57 28.74 -1.94
C GLY A 121 8.61 28.69 -0.81
N TYR A 122 9.54 29.65 -0.72
CA TYR A 122 10.36 29.82 0.47
C TYR A 122 9.49 30.31 1.62
N THR A 123 9.75 29.83 2.83
CA THR A 123 9.02 30.25 4.05
C THR A 123 10.00 30.77 5.09
N LEU A 124 9.50 31.57 6.04
CA LEU A 124 10.30 32.00 7.20
C LEU A 124 10.82 30.80 8.01
N GLU A 125 10.12 29.67 8.04
CA GLU A 125 10.58 28.46 8.70
C GLU A 125 11.72 27.77 7.93
N THR A 126 11.61 27.63 6.61
CA THR A 126 12.69 27.09 5.77
C THR A 126 13.98 27.91 5.94
N ILE A 127 13.88 29.24 5.95
CA ILE A 127 15.07 30.10 6.08
C ILE A 127 15.66 30.02 7.50
N ASN A 128 14.83 30.15 8.55
CA ASN A 128 15.33 30.21 9.93
C ASN A 128 15.70 28.85 10.53
N LEU A 129 15.00 27.78 10.15
CA LEU A 129 15.19 26.44 10.73
C LEU A 129 16.12 25.56 9.91
N LEU A 130 16.28 25.78 8.60
CA LEU A 130 17.21 25.00 7.75
C LEU A 130 18.39 25.84 7.25
N LEU A 131 18.11 26.87 6.45
CA LEU A 131 19.17 27.57 5.69
C LEU A 131 20.13 28.33 6.61
N LEU A 132 19.64 29.13 7.56
CA LEU A 132 20.51 29.85 8.50
C LEU A 132 21.41 28.89 9.32
N PRO A 133 20.93 27.79 9.93
CA PRO A 133 21.80 26.79 10.57
C PRO A 133 22.86 26.17 9.65
N MET A 134 22.49 25.79 8.42
CA MET A 134 23.42 25.25 7.42
C MET A 134 24.55 26.25 7.09
N MET A 135 24.25 27.54 7.07
CA MET A 135 25.22 28.60 6.78
C MET A 135 26.04 29.03 8.01
N GLN A 136 25.41 29.12 9.18
CA GLN A 136 26.00 29.74 10.37
C GLN A 136 26.87 28.78 11.17
N SER A 137 26.56 27.48 11.20
CA SER A 137 27.21 26.41 12.00
C SER A 137 28.61 26.75 12.56
N LYS A 138 28.63 27.35 13.76
CA LYS A 138 29.84 27.62 14.56
C LYS A 138 29.94 26.53 15.64
N TYR A 139 31.11 25.89 15.77
CA TYR A 139 31.42 25.10 16.96
C TYR A 139 31.58 26.05 18.16
N VAL A 140 30.60 26.05 19.08
CA VAL A 140 30.77 26.63 20.41
C VAL A 140 31.23 25.51 21.34
N VAL A 141 32.55 25.34 21.45
CA VAL A 141 33.14 24.55 22.55
C VAL A 141 33.40 25.51 23.70
N LEU A 142 32.75 25.25 24.84
CA LEU A 142 32.93 26.04 26.06
C LEU A 142 34.39 26.03 26.52
N ILE A 143 34.87 27.22 26.90
CA ILE A 143 36.21 27.46 27.41
C ILE A 143 36.34 26.84 28.80
N PHE A 144 36.95 25.64 28.93
CA PHE A 144 37.47 25.14 30.22
C PHE A 144 38.46 23.98 30.05
N LEU A 145 39.65 24.23 29.47
CA LEU A 145 40.89 23.46 29.70
C LEU A 145 42.08 24.16 29.04
N LYS A 146 42.52 25.28 29.64
CA LYS A 146 43.74 26.02 29.25
C LYS A 146 44.91 25.70 30.19
N VAL A 147 44.96 24.46 30.69
CA VAL A 147 46.06 23.92 31.51
C VAL A 147 46.31 22.47 31.09
N PHE A 148 47.58 22.11 30.89
CA PHE A 148 48.11 20.82 30.40
C PHE A 148 48.00 20.52 28.88
N ARG A 149 49.20 20.51 28.26
CA ARG A 149 49.62 19.70 27.09
C ARG A 149 48.96 19.97 25.72
N GLY A 150 49.44 21.02 25.06
CA GLY A 150 50.28 20.83 23.85
C GLY A 150 49.71 20.22 22.56
N LEU A 151 48.42 19.88 22.45
CA LEU A 151 47.83 19.45 21.18
C LEU A 151 47.29 20.63 20.37
N LYS A 152 47.67 20.72 19.09
CA LYS A 152 46.97 21.55 18.09
C LYS A 152 45.58 20.93 17.83
N LEU A 153 44.51 21.52 18.37
CA LEU A 153 43.16 21.20 17.90
C LEU A 153 42.99 21.67 16.45
N MET A 154 42.65 20.75 15.55
CA MET A 154 42.16 21.11 14.22
C MET A 154 40.70 21.58 14.33
N ASN A 155 40.51 22.90 14.41
CA ASN A 155 39.19 23.53 14.28
C ASN A 155 38.67 23.44 12.84
N LYS A 156 38.18 22.26 12.43
CA LYS A 156 37.48 22.10 11.15
C LYS A 156 36.01 22.46 11.35
N LYS A 157 35.60 23.63 10.86
CA LYS A 157 34.20 24.06 10.84
C LYS A 157 33.41 23.11 9.93
N ILE A 158 32.58 22.24 10.52
CA ILE A 158 31.69 21.34 9.79
C ILE A 158 30.33 22.04 9.76
N LEU A 159 29.96 22.54 8.58
CA LEU A 159 28.58 22.96 8.33
C LEU A 159 27.70 21.71 8.38
N LYS A 160 26.60 21.78 9.14
CA LYS A 160 25.65 20.68 9.30
C LYS A 160 24.24 21.15 8.98
N GLU A 161 23.44 20.23 8.46
CA GLU A 161 21.98 20.37 8.51
C GLU A 161 21.52 20.51 9.97
N SER A 162 20.43 21.23 10.17
CA SER A 162 19.82 21.36 11.48
C SER A 162 19.14 20.08 11.94
N LEU A 163 19.15 19.86 13.25
CA LEU A 163 18.41 18.78 13.88
C LEU A 163 17.00 19.23 14.24
N GLY A 164 16.04 18.33 14.05
CA GLY A 164 14.66 18.40 14.52
C GLY A 164 14.37 17.36 15.61
N SER A 165 13.11 17.32 16.05
CA SER A 165 12.59 16.25 16.92
C SER A 165 11.06 16.19 16.86
N MET A 166 10.48 15.12 17.40
CA MET A 166 9.14 14.59 17.06
C MET A 166 9.07 14.08 15.61
N GLY A 167 7.96 13.43 15.27
CA GLY A 167 7.73 12.88 13.94
C GLY A 167 7.13 13.90 12.97
N ASN A 168 7.07 13.56 11.69
CA ASN A 168 6.33 14.37 10.72
C ASN A 168 4.83 14.11 10.88
N ASP A 169 4.12 15.11 11.37
CA ASP A 169 2.71 15.06 11.73
C ASP A 169 1.86 16.07 10.91
N ALA A 170 2.44 16.59 9.81
CA ALA A 170 1.75 17.32 8.77
C ALA A 170 1.17 16.34 7.72
N PRO A 171 0.23 16.76 6.85
CA PRO A 171 -0.38 15.88 5.87
C PRO A 171 0.62 15.41 4.82
N LEU A 172 0.34 14.29 4.15
CA LEU A 172 1.04 13.92 2.91
C LEU A 172 0.87 15.03 1.87
N ALA A 173 1.85 15.21 0.98
CA ALA A 173 1.84 16.29 -0.01
C ALA A 173 0.57 16.28 -0.89
N CYS A 174 0.06 15.11 -1.25
CA CYS A 174 -1.20 14.94 -1.99
C CYS A 174 -2.49 15.29 -1.20
N LEU A 175 -2.38 15.53 0.11
CA LEU A 175 -3.47 15.90 1.02
C LEU A 175 -3.30 17.33 1.59
N SER A 176 -2.17 17.99 1.34
CA SER A 176 -1.90 19.36 1.78
C SER A 176 -2.83 20.37 1.10
N GLN A 177 -3.23 21.40 1.84
CA GLN A 177 -4.02 22.53 1.31
C GLN A 177 -3.15 23.73 0.90
N PHE A 178 -1.82 23.59 1.00
CA PHE A 178 -0.86 24.71 0.93
C PHE A 178 0.10 24.64 -0.29
N GLN A 179 -0.23 23.86 -1.32
CA GLN A 179 0.49 23.77 -2.60
C GLN A 179 1.98 23.42 -2.40
N PRO A 180 2.30 22.20 -1.93
CA PRO A 180 3.67 21.78 -1.64
C PRO A 180 4.55 21.79 -2.90
N LEU A 181 5.88 21.84 -2.72
CA LEU A 181 6.79 21.68 -3.84
C LEU A 181 6.78 20.23 -4.32
N ILE A 182 7.08 20.02 -5.61
CA ILE A 182 7.04 18.67 -6.19
C ILE A 182 7.99 17.70 -5.47
N TYR A 183 9.10 18.19 -4.91
CA TYR A 183 10.05 17.38 -4.14
C TYR A 183 9.40 16.67 -2.93
N GLU A 184 8.34 17.21 -2.33
CA GLU A 184 7.70 16.62 -1.14
C GLU A 184 6.88 15.34 -1.45
N TYR A 185 6.50 15.13 -2.72
CA TYR A 185 5.83 13.91 -3.21
C TYR A 185 6.78 12.72 -3.35
N PHE A 186 8.10 12.96 -3.31
CA PHE A 186 9.12 11.93 -3.38
C PHE A 186 9.64 11.61 -1.98
N LYS A 187 9.87 10.33 -1.71
CA LYS A 187 10.49 9.85 -0.47
C LYS A 187 11.81 9.16 -0.74
N GLN A 188 12.77 9.37 0.14
CA GLN A 188 14.09 8.74 0.09
C GLN A 188 13.94 7.27 0.46
N LEU A 189 14.32 6.41 -0.47
CA LEU A 189 14.55 5.00 -0.20
C LEU A 189 15.84 4.82 0.61
N PHE A 190 15.88 3.76 1.40
CA PHE A 190 16.98 3.41 2.30
C PHE A 190 17.11 1.89 2.33
N ALA A 191 18.28 1.38 2.67
CA ALA A 191 18.51 -0.06 2.76
C ALA A 191 18.05 -0.61 4.12
N GLN A 192 17.38 -1.76 4.12
CA GLN A 192 17.05 -2.53 5.32
C GLN A 192 17.26 -4.02 5.03
N VAL A 193 18.00 -4.70 5.90
CA VAL A 193 18.25 -6.16 5.89
C VAL A 193 19.01 -6.69 4.66
N THR A 194 18.52 -6.46 3.45
CA THR A 194 19.10 -6.95 2.18
C THR A 194 20.51 -6.43 1.92
N ASN A 195 20.81 -5.20 2.35
CA ASN A 195 22.14 -4.62 2.37
C ASN A 195 22.23 -3.54 3.47
N PRO A 196 23.44 -3.19 3.94
CA PRO A 196 23.62 -2.17 4.98
C PRO A 196 23.69 -0.74 4.40
N PRO A 197 23.25 0.28 5.16
CA PRO A 197 23.70 1.66 4.96
C PRO A 197 25.17 1.84 5.38
N ILE A 198 25.87 2.80 4.77
CA ILE A 198 27.28 3.15 5.07
C ILE A 198 27.32 4.33 6.07
N ASP A 199 28.31 4.39 6.97
CA ASP A 199 28.51 5.53 7.89
C ASP A 199 29.19 6.72 7.16
N PRO A 200 28.47 7.82 6.84
CA PRO A 200 29.01 8.93 6.05
C PRO A 200 30.03 9.79 6.81
N PHE A 201 30.22 9.55 8.11
CA PHE A 201 31.17 10.27 8.95
C PHE A 201 32.43 9.45 9.22
N ARG A 202 32.27 8.18 9.60
CA ARG A 202 33.37 7.26 9.95
C ARG A 202 33.99 6.60 8.73
N GLU A 203 33.18 6.26 7.73
CA GLU A 203 33.60 5.54 6.52
C GLU A 203 33.70 6.47 5.30
N LYS A 204 33.68 7.80 5.52
CA LYS A 204 33.78 8.83 4.47
C LYS A 204 34.88 8.60 3.43
N ILE A 205 35.97 7.93 3.80
CA ILE A 205 37.09 7.59 2.90
C ILE A 205 36.71 6.66 1.74
N VAL A 206 35.63 5.87 1.85
CA VAL A 206 35.13 5.03 0.74
C VAL A 206 34.05 5.71 -0.11
N MET A 207 33.67 6.94 0.23
CA MET A 207 32.64 7.73 -0.47
C MET A 207 33.28 8.88 -1.27
N SER A 208 32.64 9.27 -2.38
CA SER A 208 33.10 10.37 -3.23
C SER A 208 31.93 11.23 -3.71
N MET A 209 32.18 12.53 -3.87
CA MET A 209 31.26 13.49 -4.52
C MET A 209 31.79 13.95 -5.89
N LEU A 210 32.83 13.30 -6.42
CA LEU A 210 33.43 13.61 -7.70
C LEU A 210 32.41 13.36 -8.84
N CYS A 211 32.08 14.40 -9.59
CA CYS A 211 31.14 14.35 -10.71
C CYS A 211 31.87 14.60 -12.04
N PRO A 212 32.08 13.58 -12.89
CA PRO A 212 32.50 13.78 -14.28
C PRO A 212 31.29 14.20 -15.14
N ILE A 213 31.38 15.34 -15.82
CA ILE A 213 30.27 15.97 -16.53
C ILE A 213 30.60 16.20 -18.00
N GLY A 214 29.59 16.09 -18.87
CA GLY A 214 29.76 16.21 -20.31
C GLY A 214 29.85 14.84 -21.00
N PRO A 215 30.22 14.82 -22.30
CA PRO A 215 30.10 13.65 -23.17
C PRO A 215 30.88 12.42 -22.67
N GLU A 216 30.27 11.24 -22.82
CA GLU A 216 30.89 9.95 -22.55
C GLU A 216 31.31 9.26 -23.86
N SER A 217 32.56 8.80 -23.89
CA SER A 217 33.11 7.97 -24.97
C SER A 217 32.62 6.52 -24.84
N ASN A 218 32.77 5.72 -25.90
CA ASN A 218 32.35 4.32 -25.90
C ASN A 218 33.08 3.52 -24.79
N ILE A 219 32.31 2.90 -23.89
CA ILE A 219 32.86 2.10 -22.77
C ILE A 219 33.53 0.81 -23.26
N LEU A 220 33.13 0.29 -24.43
CA LEU A 220 33.71 -0.91 -25.04
C LEU A 220 35.09 -0.66 -25.67
N GLU A 221 35.46 0.61 -25.88
CA GLU A 221 36.71 1.03 -26.54
C GLU A 221 37.53 1.92 -25.60
N PRO A 222 38.48 1.35 -24.82
CA PRO A 222 39.34 2.13 -23.93
C PRO A 222 40.22 3.11 -24.70
N ASN A 223 39.90 4.41 -24.61
CA ASN A 223 40.56 5.49 -25.32
C ASN A 223 40.70 6.75 -24.45
N GLU A 224 41.56 7.69 -24.86
CA GLU A 224 41.82 8.93 -24.13
C GLU A 224 40.60 9.85 -24.04
N LEU A 225 39.64 9.75 -24.97
CA LEU A 225 38.40 10.55 -24.95
C LEU A 225 37.53 10.25 -23.72
N GLN A 226 37.71 9.10 -23.05
CA GLN A 226 37.01 8.77 -21.80
C GLN A 226 37.32 9.75 -20.65
N VAL A 227 38.45 10.48 -20.69
CA VAL A 227 38.79 11.52 -19.69
C VAL A 227 38.42 12.95 -20.13
N HIS A 228 37.92 13.14 -21.35
CA HIS A 228 37.51 14.45 -21.87
C HIS A 228 36.12 14.87 -21.32
N ARG A 229 36.03 14.92 -19.99
CA ARG A 229 34.87 15.33 -19.20
C ARG A 229 35.31 16.39 -18.20
N LEU A 230 34.40 17.27 -17.82
CA LEU A 230 34.62 18.23 -16.73
C LEU A 230 34.49 17.50 -15.40
N PHE A 231 35.61 17.30 -14.70
CA PHE A 231 35.63 16.71 -13.36
C PHE A 231 35.39 17.80 -12.31
N LEU A 232 34.18 17.80 -11.73
CA LEU A 232 33.88 18.57 -10.53
C LEU A 232 34.21 17.76 -9.27
N SER A 233 34.64 18.44 -8.21
CA SER A 233 34.84 17.86 -6.87
C SER A 233 33.54 17.64 -6.11
N GLN A 234 32.46 18.31 -6.53
CA GLN A 234 31.11 18.25 -5.96
C GLN A 234 30.09 18.67 -7.02
N PRO A 235 28.81 18.24 -6.91
CA PRO A 235 27.77 18.56 -7.88
C PRO A 235 27.24 20.00 -7.82
N ILE A 236 27.49 20.75 -6.74
CA ILE A 236 26.98 22.12 -6.60
C ILE A 236 27.98 23.13 -7.19
N LEU A 237 27.50 23.94 -8.12
CA LEU A 237 28.23 25.03 -8.75
C LEU A 237 27.97 26.36 -8.04
N SER A 238 29.03 27.17 -7.89
CA SER A 238 28.90 28.57 -7.51
C SER A 238 28.31 29.40 -8.65
N LEU A 239 27.82 30.61 -8.35
CA LEU A 239 27.36 31.56 -9.37
C LEU A 239 28.45 31.89 -10.40
N GLU A 240 29.69 32.06 -9.93
CA GLU A 240 30.85 32.36 -10.79
C GLU A 240 31.19 31.20 -11.73
N ASP A 241 31.24 29.97 -11.19
CA ASP A 241 31.55 28.77 -11.97
C ASP A 241 30.48 28.46 -13.02
N LEU A 242 29.20 28.66 -12.70
CA LEU A 242 28.11 28.51 -13.67
C LEU A 242 28.25 29.53 -14.82
N GLU A 243 28.53 30.80 -14.52
CA GLU A 243 28.68 31.82 -15.55
C GLU A 243 29.92 31.60 -16.43
N ILE A 244 30.98 30.98 -15.91
CA ILE A 244 32.13 30.52 -16.71
C ILE A 244 31.71 29.36 -17.64
N ILE A 245 30.97 28.38 -17.13
CA ILE A 245 30.48 27.25 -17.94
C ILE A 245 29.53 27.74 -19.04
N LYS A 246 28.64 28.69 -18.76
CA LYS A 246 27.72 29.28 -19.76
C LYS A 246 28.44 29.93 -20.94
N ARG A 247 29.60 30.57 -20.71
CA ARG A 247 30.39 31.28 -21.73
C ARG A 247 31.61 30.52 -22.26
N THR A 248 31.82 29.27 -21.82
CA THR A 248 33.02 28.52 -22.18
C THR A 248 33.12 28.29 -23.70
N ASN A 249 34.35 28.36 -24.20
CA ASN A 249 34.76 27.88 -25.53
C ASN A 249 36.05 27.03 -25.42
N TYR A 250 36.36 26.53 -24.21
CA TYR A 250 37.56 25.75 -23.95
C TYR A 250 37.52 24.43 -24.74
N ARG A 251 38.59 24.10 -25.46
CA ARG A 251 38.65 22.99 -26.44
C ARG A 251 37.47 22.99 -27.45
N GLY A 252 36.91 24.16 -27.77
CA GLY A 252 35.77 24.30 -28.69
C GLY A 252 34.43 23.85 -28.11
N TRP A 253 34.35 23.59 -26.80
CA TRP A 253 33.11 23.19 -26.13
C TRP A 253 32.09 24.31 -26.10
N LYS A 254 30.80 23.96 -26.17
CA LYS A 254 29.69 24.92 -26.19
C LYS A 254 28.61 24.56 -25.19
N THR A 255 28.02 25.59 -24.61
CA THR A 255 26.90 25.50 -23.67
C THR A 255 25.64 26.09 -24.29
N LYS A 256 24.52 25.37 -24.22
CA LYS A 256 23.20 25.86 -24.61
C LYS A 256 22.39 26.15 -23.35
N ILE A 257 21.87 27.37 -23.23
CA ILE A 257 20.89 27.71 -22.19
C ILE A 257 19.49 27.44 -22.74
N ILE A 258 18.65 26.76 -21.96
CA ILE A 258 17.27 26.40 -22.29
C ILE A 258 16.37 26.98 -21.20
N ASP A 259 15.36 27.75 -21.61
CA ASP A 259 14.44 28.45 -20.71
C ASP A 259 13.34 27.50 -20.21
N ALA A 260 13.31 27.28 -18.89
CA ALA A 260 12.37 26.43 -18.15
C ALA A 260 11.06 27.16 -17.75
N THR A 261 10.77 28.32 -18.34
CA THR A 261 9.61 29.16 -18.00
C THR A 261 8.65 29.35 -19.17
N TYR A 262 7.40 29.75 -18.90
CA TYR A 262 6.36 29.92 -19.92
C TYR A 262 5.46 31.15 -19.68
N PRO A 263 4.87 31.74 -20.75
CA PRO A 263 3.97 32.89 -20.63
C PRO A 263 2.74 32.63 -19.75
N VAL A 264 2.40 33.57 -18.86
CA VAL A 264 1.21 33.48 -17.99
C VAL A 264 -0.10 33.32 -18.78
N GLN A 265 -0.16 33.87 -19.99
CA GLN A 265 -1.33 33.79 -20.89
C GLN A 265 -1.66 32.35 -21.35
N ASP A 266 -0.68 31.43 -21.30
CA ASP A 266 -0.85 30.04 -21.77
C ASP A 266 -1.56 29.17 -20.72
N GLY A 267 -1.75 29.68 -19.49
CA GLY A 267 -2.46 29.00 -18.40
C GLY A 267 -1.83 27.66 -17.97
N PRO A 268 -2.59 26.76 -17.34
CA PRO A 268 -2.11 25.42 -16.97
C PRO A 268 -1.55 24.58 -18.15
N PRO A 269 -2.13 24.59 -19.38
CA PRO A 269 -1.57 23.87 -20.53
C PRO A 269 -0.14 24.28 -20.90
N GLY A 270 0.29 25.50 -20.54
CA GLY A 270 1.67 25.98 -20.73
C GLY A 270 2.74 25.09 -20.10
N LEU A 271 2.41 24.33 -19.04
CA LEU A 271 3.32 23.35 -18.44
C LEU A 271 3.74 22.27 -19.45
N VAL A 272 2.77 21.54 -20.01
CA VAL A 272 3.03 20.39 -20.91
C VAL A 272 3.68 20.86 -22.21
N ASN A 273 3.22 21.99 -22.75
CA ASN A 273 3.83 22.62 -23.92
C ASN A 273 5.32 22.95 -23.68
N THR A 274 5.65 23.41 -22.47
CA THR A 274 7.03 23.73 -22.10
C THR A 274 7.89 22.50 -21.92
N LEU A 275 7.39 21.44 -21.28
CA LEU A 275 8.10 20.16 -21.14
C LEU A 275 8.44 19.56 -22.51
N ASN A 276 7.52 19.61 -23.47
CA ASN A 276 7.77 19.18 -24.85
C ASN A 276 8.81 20.07 -25.54
N ARG A 277 8.67 21.40 -25.43
CA ARG A 277 9.60 22.38 -26.04
C ARG A 277 11.03 22.21 -25.54
N VAL A 278 11.25 22.17 -24.23
CA VAL A 278 12.61 22.08 -23.65
C VAL A 278 13.28 20.74 -23.96
N SER A 279 12.50 19.67 -24.07
CA SER A 279 12.99 18.34 -24.46
C SER A 279 13.48 18.31 -25.91
N GLU A 280 12.73 18.93 -26.84
CA GLU A 280 13.14 19.04 -28.24
C GLU A 280 14.30 20.03 -28.44
N GLU A 281 14.31 21.18 -27.75
CA GLU A 281 15.46 22.10 -27.75
C GLU A 281 16.74 21.42 -27.26
N ALA A 282 16.65 20.58 -26.22
CA ALA A 282 17.77 19.80 -25.69
C ALA A 282 18.26 18.73 -26.69
N ASN A 283 17.33 18.03 -27.34
CA ASN A 283 17.64 17.03 -28.36
C ASN A 283 18.35 17.65 -29.57
N GLN A 284 17.86 18.80 -30.05
CA GLN A 284 18.49 19.57 -31.13
C GLN A 284 19.88 20.08 -30.73
N ALA A 285 20.06 20.60 -29.52
CA ALA A 285 21.37 21.04 -29.03
C ALA A 285 22.38 19.86 -28.92
N ALA A 286 21.94 18.69 -28.45
CA ALA A 286 22.78 17.49 -28.43
C ALA A 286 23.16 17.03 -29.85
N LYS A 287 22.21 17.08 -30.81
CA LYS A 287 22.46 16.79 -32.24
C LYS A 287 23.40 17.81 -32.90
N GLN A 288 23.38 19.07 -32.46
CA GLN A 288 24.28 20.14 -32.90
C GLN A 288 25.68 20.08 -32.24
N GLY A 289 25.94 19.12 -31.34
CA GLY A 289 27.26 18.91 -30.74
C GLY A 289 27.63 19.90 -29.63
N TYR A 290 26.64 20.42 -28.89
CA TYR A 290 26.89 21.09 -27.61
C TYR A 290 27.32 20.07 -26.54
N GLN A 291 28.15 20.48 -25.58
CA GLN A 291 28.66 19.61 -24.51
C GLN A 291 27.88 19.81 -23.21
N PHE A 292 27.30 20.99 -22.99
CA PHE A 292 26.52 21.30 -21.80
C PHE A 292 25.17 21.91 -22.15
N LEU A 293 24.12 21.47 -21.46
CA LEU A 293 22.79 22.07 -21.50
C LEU A 293 22.47 22.64 -20.12
N VAL A 294 22.24 23.94 -20.02
CA VAL A 294 21.84 24.62 -18.79
C VAL A 294 20.33 24.84 -18.85
N LEU A 295 19.58 24.08 -18.05
CA LEU A 295 18.13 24.27 -17.88
C LEU A 295 17.95 25.35 -16.80
N SER A 296 17.29 26.47 -17.14
CA SER A 296 17.28 27.68 -16.30
C SER A 296 15.89 28.23 -16.06
N ASP A 297 15.52 28.43 -14.78
CA ASP A 297 14.29 29.10 -14.36
C ASP A 297 14.47 30.62 -14.11
N ARG A 298 15.66 31.16 -14.43
CA ARG A 298 16.07 32.56 -14.19
C ARG A 298 15.23 33.63 -14.90
N GLN A 299 14.42 33.27 -15.91
CA GLN A 299 13.48 34.18 -16.58
C GLN A 299 12.13 34.34 -15.86
N SER A 300 11.94 33.66 -14.73
CA SER A 300 10.72 33.73 -13.91
C SER A 300 10.38 35.14 -13.43
N GLY A 301 9.09 35.52 -13.49
CA GLY A 301 8.66 36.87 -13.16
C GLY A 301 7.16 37.12 -13.40
N PRO A 302 6.70 38.39 -13.38
CA PRO A 302 5.28 38.73 -13.46
C PRO A 302 4.55 38.19 -14.71
N GLU A 303 5.28 38.02 -15.82
CA GLU A 303 4.74 37.57 -17.12
C GLU A 303 5.13 36.11 -17.45
N ARG A 304 6.01 35.49 -16.65
CA ARG A 304 6.57 34.14 -16.92
C ARG A 304 6.47 33.24 -15.68
N VAL A 305 5.70 32.16 -15.82
CA VAL A 305 5.53 31.11 -14.82
C VAL A 305 6.72 30.14 -14.91
N PRO A 306 7.43 29.83 -13.81
CA PRO A 306 8.44 28.79 -13.81
C PRO A 306 7.82 27.40 -13.81
N VAL A 307 8.38 26.48 -14.60
CA VAL A 307 8.17 25.05 -14.40
C VAL A 307 9.13 24.55 -13.32
N SER A 308 8.70 23.60 -12.50
CA SER A 308 9.59 22.95 -11.53
C SER A 308 10.81 22.35 -12.22
N SER A 309 11.99 22.62 -11.66
CA SER A 309 13.27 22.18 -12.24
C SER A 309 13.40 20.67 -12.25
N LEU A 310 12.74 19.97 -11.31
CA LEU A 310 12.71 18.50 -11.29
C LEU A 310 11.92 17.91 -12.47
N LEU A 311 10.81 18.54 -12.86
CA LEU A 311 10.00 18.10 -14.01
C LEU A 311 10.74 18.34 -15.32
N VAL A 312 11.29 19.54 -15.51
CA VAL A 312 12.05 19.89 -16.72
C VAL A 312 13.27 19.00 -16.88
N LEU A 313 14.03 18.77 -15.80
CA LEU A 313 15.13 17.84 -15.80
C LEU A 313 14.69 16.41 -16.13
N GLY A 314 13.66 15.89 -15.46
CA GLY A 314 13.18 14.53 -15.67
C GLY A 314 12.73 14.29 -17.11
N ALA A 315 11.94 15.21 -17.66
CA ALA A 315 11.49 15.17 -19.05
C ALA A 315 12.68 15.18 -20.03
N VAL A 316 13.59 16.14 -19.90
CA VAL A 316 14.79 16.26 -20.76
C VAL A 316 15.69 15.03 -20.62
N HIS A 317 15.93 14.53 -19.41
CA HIS A 317 16.79 13.38 -19.15
C HIS A 317 16.26 12.11 -19.81
N HIS A 318 14.97 11.80 -19.60
CA HIS A 318 14.34 10.61 -20.17
C HIS A 318 14.20 10.72 -21.70
N TYR A 319 13.78 11.87 -22.22
CA TYR A 319 13.69 12.09 -23.67
C TYR A 319 15.05 11.95 -24.38
N LEU A 320 16.12 12.48 -23.80
CA LEU A 320 17.48 12.30 -24.32
C LEU A 320 17.99 10.84 -24.20
N ILE A 321 17.47 10.03 -23.28
CA ILE A 321 17.77 8.59 -23.23
C ILE A 321 17.08 7.87 -24.39
N GLU A 322 15.78 8.12 -24.60
CA GLU A 322 14.99 7.54 -25.69
C GLU A 322 15.57 7.87 -27.07
N GLU A 323 15.95 9.14 -27.28
CA GLU A 323 16.63 9.63 -28.49
C GLU A 323 18.12 9.22 -28.56
N ARG A 324 18.66 8.51 -27.57
CA ARG A 324 20.07 8.05 -27.47
C ARG A 324 21.10 9.20 -27.53
N GLN A 325 20.74 10.39 -27.05
CA GLN A 325 21.59 11.57 -27.01
C GLN A 325 22.15 11.89 -25.61
N ARG A 326 21.59 11.34 -24.51
CA ARG A 326 21.97 11.72 -23.13
C ARG A 326 23.46 11.60 -22.82
N MET A 327 24.13 10.62 -23.42
CA MET A 327 25.57 10.39 -23.26
C MET A 327 26.45 11.45 -23.95
N LYS A 328 25.89 12.34 -24.78
CA LYS A 328 26.65 13.38 -25.51
C LYS A 328 26.72 14.72 -24.79
N VAL A 329 25.90 14.91 -23.75
CA VAL A 329 25.70 16.20 -23.08
C VAL A 329 25.78 16.06 -21.56
N GLY A 330 26.31 17.08 -20.90
CA GLY A 330 26.11 17.30 -19.47
C GLY A 330 24.86 18.13 -19.21
N LEU A 331 24.01 17.72 -18.28
CA LEU A 331 22.82 18.45 -17.85
C LEU A 331 23.13 19.25 -16.57
N ILE A 332 22.99 20.57 -16.66
CA ILE A 332 23.25 21.49 -15.56
C ILE A 332 21.95 22.24 -15.22
N ILE A 333 21.58 22.30 -13.95
CA ILE A 333 20.36 22.97 -13.48
C ILE A 333 20.70 24.31 -12.85
N GLU A 334 20.19 25.39 -13.41
CA GLU A 334 20.18 26.72 -12.78
C GLU A 334 18.78 26.98 -12.22
N THR A 335 18.64 26.94 -10.89
CA THR A 335 17.31 27.00 -10.26
C THR A 335 17.24 27.86 -9.02
N ALA A 336 16.10 28.52 -8.85
CA ALA A 336 15.67 29.13 -7.59
C ALA A 336 14.95 28.16 -6.64
N GLU A 337 14.45 27.03 -7.13
CA GLU A 337 13.57 26.09 -6.40
C GLU A 337 14.34 25.17 -5.43
N ALA A 338 15.56 24.77 -5.79
CA ALA A 338 16.39 23.86 -5.00
C ALA A 338 17.06 24.58 -3.81
N ARG A 339 16.89 24.04 -2.60
CA ARG A 339 17.38 24.64 -1.35
C ARG A 339 17.63 23.67 -0.20
N GLU A 340 16.94 22.53 -0.19
CA GLU A 340 17.09 21.47 0.82
C GLU A 340 17.94 20.33 0.25
N VAL A 341 18.61 19.55 1.12
CA VAL A 341 19.44 18.41 0.69
C VAL A 341 18.63 17.45 -0.17
N HIS A 342 17.36 17.21 0.18
CA HIS A 342 16.41 16.41 -0.59
C HIS A 342 16.17 16.92 -2.02
N HIS A 343 16.17 18.24 -2.25
CA HIS A 343 15.96 18.79 -3.60
C HIS A 343 17.18 18.51 -4.49
N ILE A 344 18.39 18.71 -3.94
CA ILE A 344 19.65 18.34 -4.60
C ILE A 344 19.68 16.84 -4.89
N CYS A 345 19.24 16.03 -3.91
CA CYS A 345 19.10 14.59 -4.05
C CYS A 345 18.25 14.22 -5.25
N LEU A 346 17.03 14.73 -5.32
CA LEU A 346 16.12 14.45 -6.42
C LEU A 346 16.66 14.89 -7.78
N LEU A 347 17.28 16.06 -7.87
CA LEU A 347 17.86 16.53 -9.13
C LEU A 347 19.03 15.65 -9.60
N LEU A 348 20.00 15.32 -8.75
CA LEU A 348 21.08 14.40 -9.16
C LEU A 348 20.56 12.98 -9.41
N GLY A 349 19.53 12.58 -8.68
CA GLY A 349 18.78 11.37 -8.95
C GLY A 349 18.25 11.39 -10.38
N TYR A 350 17.44 12.38 -10.73
CA TYR A 350 16.78 12.50 -12.03
C TYR A 350 17.68 12.95 -13.19
N GLY A 351 19.00 12.87 -13.01
CA GLY A 351 19.96 12.95 -14.11
C GLY A 351 20.59 14.32 -14.32
N ALA A 352 20.53 15.22 -13.33
CA ALA A 352 21.41 16.40 -13.32
C ALA A 352 22.84 15.97 -13.01
N ASP A 353 23.80 16.50 -13.77
CA ASP A 353 25.22 16.28 -13.52
C ASP A 353 25.78 17.35 -12.58
N ALA A 354 25.26 18.59 -12.65
CA ALA A 354 25.53 19.67 -11.71
C ALA A 354 24.31 20.59 -11.48
N ILE A 355 24.30 21.29 -10.33
CA ILE A 355 23.19 22.13 -9.88
C ILE A 355 23.73 23.45 -9.32
N CYS A 356 23.12 24.57 -9.69
CA CYS A 356 23.38 25.90 -9.12
C CYS A 356 22.09 26.44 -8.48
N PRO A 357 21.94 26.35 -7.14
CA PRO A 357 20.79 26.90 -6.40
C PRO A 357 20.93 28.43 -6.26
N TYR A 358 20.79 29.17 -7.37
CA TYR A 358 21.21 30.57 -7.44
C TYR A 358 20.49 31.48 -6.43
N LEU A 359 19.21 31.22 -6.13
CA LEU A 359 18.44 32.05 -5.21
C LEU A 359 18.90 31.87 -3.76
N VAL A 360 19.45 30.71 -3.40
CA VAL A 360 20.08 30.49 -2.09
C VAL A 360 21.35 31.35 -1.97
N PHE A 361 22.18 31.44 -3.01
CA PHE A 361 23.37 32.29 -3.03
C PHE A 361 23.03 33.79 -3.06
N GLU A 362 22.02 34.21 -3.82
CA GLU A 362 21.54 35.59 -3.85
C GLU A 362 20.97 36.00 -2.46
N MET A 363 20.16 35.14 -1.83
CA MET A 363 19.67 35.34 -0.46
C MET A 363 20.81 35.36 0.57
N ALA A 364 21.79 34.46 0.45
CA ALA A 364 22.98 34.41 1.28
C ALA A 364 23.78 35.72 1.23
N ARG A 365 23.98 36.26 0.03
CA ARG A 365 24.64 37.54 -0.19
C ARG A 365 23.88 38.69 0.48
N ASN A 366 22.57 38.73 0.33
CA ASN A 366 21.73 39.77 0.96
C ASN A 366 21.80 39.69 2.50
N LEU A 367 21.70 38.50 3.08
CA LEU A 367 21.82 38.28 4.54
C LEU A 367 23.22 38.62 5.09
N ARG A 368 24.29 38.51 4.29
CA ARG A 368 25.64 39.03 4.64
C ARG A 368 25.68 40.57 4.61
N MET A 369 25.08 41.20 3.60
CA MET A 369 25.02 42.67 3.50
C MET A 369 24.23 43.31 4.65
N ASP A 370 23.18 42.63 5.14
CA ASP A 370 22.38 43.04 6.29
C ASP A 370 23.02 42.69 7.66
N GLY A 371 24.18 42.04 7.69
CA GLY A 371 24.88 41.66 8.93
C GLY A 371 24.28 40.48 9.71
N VAL A 372 23.30 39.76 9.14
CA VAL A 372 22.71 38.53 9.72
C VAL A 372 23.67 37.34 9.59
N LEU A 373 24.57 37.39 8.59
CA LEU A 373 25.62 36.41 8.36
C LEU A 373 27.00 37.05 8.46
N ASP A 374 27.94 36.26 8.98
CA ASP A 374 29.36 36.57 9.10
C ASP A 374 29.98 36.77 7.70
N SER A 375 30.66 37.90 7.46
CA SER A 375 31.23 38.25 6.14
C SER A 375 32.31 37.27 5.68
N SER A 376 32.86 36.46 6.58
CA SER A 376 33.83 35.39 6.27
C SER A 376 33.24 34.15 5.57
N LEU A 377 31.91 34.04 5.45
CA LEU A 377 31.22 32.92 4.80
C LEU A 377 31.09 33.16 3.29
N THR A 378 32.03 32.65 2.49
CA THR A 378 32.00 32.73 1.01
C THR A 378 31.13 31.63 0.38
N ASP A 379 30.68 31.85 -0.86
CA ASP A 379 29.73 30.96 -1.56
C ASP A 379 30.31 29.55 -1.78
N ASN A 380 31.63 29.43 -1.94
CA ASN A 380 32.35 28.15 -2.05
C ASN A 380 32.21 27.23 -0.81
N ALA A 381 31.77 27.76 0.34
CA ALA A 381 31.57 26.96 1.55
C ALA A 381 30.26 26.16 1.57
N LEU A 382 29.29 26.44 0.69
CA LEU A 382 27.88 26.08 0.86
C LEU A 382 27.41 24.82 0.08
N CYS A 383 28.33 24.01 -0.46
CA CYS A 383 28.10 23.33 -1.76
C CYS A 383 28.15 21.77 -1.80
N ALA A 384 27.73 21.01 -0.78
CA ALA A 384 27.89 19.53 -0.80
C ALA A 384 26.65 18.69 -0.36
N GLY A 385 26.19 17.74 -1.21
CA GLY A 385 25.48 16.51 -0.79
C GLY A 385 24.34 15.88 -1.66
N THR A 386 24.61 14.67 -2.22
CA THR A 386 23.70 13.47 -2.43
C THR A 386 22.48 13.47 -3.39
N HIS A 387 21.71 12.33 -3.49
CA HIS A 387 20.95 11.80 -4.67
C HIS A 387 19.54 11.08 -4.44
N SER A 388 18.75 10.85 -5.52
CA SER A 388 17.73 9.77 -5.82
C SER A 388 16.18 10.08 -5.88
N ARG A 389 15.36 9.13 -6.43
CA ARG A 389 14.15 9.32 -7.31
C ARG A 389 12.79 8.60 -6.93
N ILE A 390 11.71 8.88 -7.70
CA ILE A 390 10.34 8.23 -7.87
C ILE A 390 9.25 8.60 -6.82
N GLY A 391 7.99 8.97 -7.13
CA GLY A 391 7.24 9.30 -8.37
C GLY A 391 5.74 9.56 -8.05
N GLY A 392 5.05 10.56 -8.65
CA GLY A 392 3.78 11.11 -8.09
C GLY A 392 2.70 11.66 -9.04
N VAL A 393 1.99 12.71 -8.60
CA VAL A 393 0.72 13.27 -9.13
C VAL A 393 0.72 13.71 -10.62
N THR A 394 -0.48 13.86 -11.20
CA THR A 394 -0.68 14.22 -12.61
C THR A 394 -0.30 15.67 -12.95
N PHE A 395 0.08 15.91 -14.20
CA PHE A 395 0.54 17.22 -14.68
C PHE A 395 -0.50 18.34 -14.51
N ASP A 396 -1.80 18.06 -14.61
CA ASP A 396 -2.84 19.09 -14.48
C ASP A 396 -2.88 19.71 -13.07
N ILE A 397 -2.63 18.90 -12.04
CA ILE A 397 -2.56 19.35 -10.64
C ILE A 397 -1.31 20.21 -10.45
N LEU A 398 -0.15 19.71 -10.91
CA LEU A 398 1.14 20.41 -10.81
C LEU A 398 1.14 21.75 -11.57
N ALA A 399 0.51 21.80 -12.74
CA ALA A 399 0.32 23.02 -13.52
C ALA A 399 -0.55 24.03 -12.76
N LYS A 400 -1.65 23.57 -12.17
CA LYS A 400 -2.57 24.40 -11.39
C LYS A 400 -1.89 24.95 -10.13
N GLU A 401 -1.17 24.14 -9.36
CA GLU A 401 -0.42 24.60 -8.18
C GLU A 401 0.67 25.62 -8.53
N ALA A 402 1.43 25.39 -9.61
CA ALA A 402 2.43 26.35 -10.08
C ALA A 402 1.78 27.69 -10.52
N PHE A 403 0.64 27.61 -11.22
CA PHE A 403 -0.10 28.78 -11.67
C PHE A 403 -0.75 29.55 -10.50
N GLU A 404 -1.31 28.86 -9.52
CA GLU A 404 -1.90 29.48 -8.32
C GLU A 404 -0.82 30.14 -7.44
N ARG A 405 0.35 29.51 -7.24
CA ARG A 405 1.49 30.15 -6.54
C ARG A 405 1.96 31.43 -7.23
N HIS A 406 1.98 31.44 -8.57
CA HIS A 406 2.27 32.63 -9.37
C HIS A 406 1.18 33.70 -9.21
N GLN A 407 -0.10 33.32 -9.36
CA GLN A 407 -1.24 34.22 -9.20
C GLN A 407 -1.30 34.87 -7.82
N ILE A 408 -1.01 34.12 -6.74
CA ILE A 408 -0.88 34.66 -5.39
C ILE A 408 0.21 35.74 -5.42
N THR A 409 1.44 35.37 -5.77
CA THR A 409 2.62 36.27 -5.72
C THR A 409 2.47 37.57 -6.51
N TYR A 410 1.74 37.56 -7.64
CA TYR A 410 1.59 38.70 -8.55
C TYR A 410 0.14 39.23 -8.67
N TRP A 411 -0.73 38.96 -7.69
CA TRP A 411 -2.15 39.35 -7.74
C TRP A 411 -2.37 40.87 -7.87
N LYS A 412 -3.38 41.27 -8.66
CA LYS A 412 -3.69 42.69 -8.99
C LYS A 412 -4.30 43.53 -7.85
N LYS A 413 -4.61 42.94 -6.69
CA LYS A 413 -5.07 43.67 -5.48
C LYS A 413 -4.25 43.23 -4.26
N PRO A 414 -3.34 44.05 -3.72
CA PRO A 414 -2.51 43.62 -2.60
C PRO A 414 -3.35 43.47 -1.31
N MET A 415 -3.47 42.23 -0.81
CA MET A 415 -3.69 41.94 0.61
C MET A 415 -2.34 41.53 1.20
N ASP A 416 -1.75 42.32 2.09
CA ASP A 416 -0.60 42.01 2.99
C ASP A 416 0.57 41.14 2.47
N MET A 417 0.81 41.09 1.16
CA MET A 417 1.95 40.36 0.56
C MET A 417 3.29 41.11 0.64
N LEU A 418 3.47 41.91 1.69
CA LEU A 418 4.75 42.56 2.03
C LEU A 418 5.66 41.68 2.90
N VAL A 419 5.20 40.48 3.30
CA VAL A 419 5.94 39.52 4.12
C VAL A 419 5.75 38.11 3.57
N ILE A 420 6.81 37.31 3.54
CA ILE A 420 6.77 35.89 3.16
C ILE A 420 5.79 35.11 4.07
N ARG A 421 4.84 34.38 3.45
CA ARG A 421 3.86 33.55 4.17
C ARG A 421 4.58 32.48 5.01
N ASN A 422 4.17 32.33 6.27
CA ASN A 422 4.60 31.21 7.12
C ASN A 422 3.43 30.24 7.34
N PRO A 423 3.29 29.19 6.50
CA PRO A 423 2.24 28.19 6.68
C PRO A 423 2.46 27.24 7.87
N GLY A 424 3.61 27.25 8.55
CA GLY A 424 3.85 26.31 9.66
C GLY A 424 4.08 24.87 9.20
N MET A 425 5.03 24.66 8.28
CA MET A 425 5.30 23.32 7.70
C MET A 425 6.26 22.48 8.54
N TYR A 426 6.86 23.07 9.58
CA TYR A 426 7.77 22.38 10.51
C TYR A 426 7.21 22.35 11.92
N HIS A 427 6.61 23.46 12.36
CA HIS A 427 5.90 23.62 13.62
C HIS A 427 4.49 24.16 13.35
N TRP A 428 3.49 23.66 14.08
CA TRP A 428 2.11 24.15 14.02
C TRP A 428 2.00 25.67 14.22
N ARG A 429 1.11 26.29 13.44
CA ARG A 429 0.73 27.71 13.50
C ARG A 429 -0.78 27.85 13.39
N SER A 430 -1.36 28.80 14.14
CA SER A 430 -2.76 29.18 13.94
C SER A 430 -2.96 29.76 12.54
N GLY A 431 -3.97 29.24 11.82
CA GLY A 431 -4.23 29.59 10.41
C GLY A 431 -3.26 28.96 9.38
N GLY A 432 -2.35 28.09 9.82
CA GLY A 432 -1.40 27.37 8.97
C GLY A 432 -1.86 25.97 8.55
N GLU A 433 -0.90 25.17 8.10
CA GLU A 433 -1.08 23.75 7.74
C GLU A 433 -1.58 22.94 8.94
N LYS A 434 -2.41 21.93 8.66
CA LYS A 434 -3.02 21.11 9.72
C LYS A 434 -2.03 20.08 10.24
N HIS A 435 -1.64 20.22 11.51
CA HIS A 435 -0.91 19.16 12.21
C HIS A 435 -1.87 18.22 12.94
N ILE A 436 -1.50 16.95 12.94
CA ILE A 436 -2.07 15.88 13.76
C ILE A 436 -2.06 16.28 15.25
N ASN A 437 -0.95 16.85 15.78
CA ASN A 437 -0.85 17.25 17.18
C ASN A 437 -0.93 18.78 17.37
N ASP A 438 -2.14 19.33 17.29
CA ASP A 438 -2.42 20.73 17.60
C ASP A 438 -2.64 21.00 19.11
N PRO A 439 -2.55 22.26 19.58
CA PRO A 439 -2.67 22.59 21.00
C PRO A 439 -4.02 22.25 21.64
N ASP A 440 -5.13 22.38 20.92
CA ASP A 440 -6.47 22.14 21.47
C ASP A 440 -6.69 20.64 21.67
N SER A 441 -6.28 19.82 20.68
CA SER A 441 -6.28 18.35 20.80
C SER A 441 -5.39 17.87 21.96
N ILE A 442 -4.23 18.49 22.16
CA ILE A 442 -3.32 18.18 23.28
C ILE A 442 -3.96 18.50 24.62
N ALA A 443 -4.54 19.70 24.77
CA ALA A 443 -5.19 20.13 26.01
C ALA A 443 -6.38 19.23 26.36
N ASN A 444 -7.26 18.94 25.40
CA ASN A 444 -8.41 18.05 25.59
C ASN A 444 -7.99 16.63 26.04
N LEU A 445 -6.91 16.07 25.49
CA LEU A 445 -6.39 14.77 25.90
C LEU A 445 -5.80 14.81 27.33
N GLN A 446 -5.10 15.88 27.69
CA GLN A 446 -4.53 16.07 29.03
C GLN A 446 -5.62 16.25 30.08
N ASP A 447 -6.62 17.10 29.81
CA ASP A 447 -7.78 17.29 30.71
C ASP A 447 -8.59 16.01 30.87
N TYR A 448 -8.77 15.22 29.80
CA TYR A 448 -9.44 13.93 29.87
C TYR A 448 -8.75 12.95 30.83
N VAL A 449 -7.43 12.75 30.71
CA VAL A 449 -6.72 11.79 31.59
C VAL A 449 -6.61 12.28 33.04
N ASN A 450 -6.68 13.59 33.26
CA ASN A 450 -6.69 14.22 34.58
C ASN A 450 -8.06 14.18 35.30
N SER A 451 -9.18 14.12 34.57
CA SER A 451 -10.52 14.42 35.12
C SER A 451 -11.42 13.22 35.44
N LYS A 452 -11.11 12.01 34.96
CA LYS A 452 -12.03 10.86 35.09
C LYS A 452 -11.96 10.07 36.42
N ASN A 453 -13.06 10.18 37.18
CA ASN A 453 -13.61 9.30 38.23
C ASN A 453 -12.66 8.33 39.00
N TRP A 454 -12.21 8.79 40.17
CA TRP A 454 -11.40 8.02 41.14
C TRP A 454 -12.03 6.71 41.65
N ASN A 455 -13.36 6.64 41.82
CA ASN A 455 -14.00 5.58 42.62
C ASN A 455 -14.03 4.20 41.94
N ALA A 456 -14.06 4.15 40.61
CA ALA A 456 -13.98 2.89 39.86
C ALA A 456 -12.52 2.38 39.82
N TYR A 457 -11.57 3.30 39.55
CA TYR A 457 -10.15 2.99 39.53
C TYR A 457 -9.63 2.52 40.89
N GLU A 458 -10.09 3.09 42.01
CA GLU A 458 -9.60 2.68 43.33
C GLU A 458 -10.05 1.26 43.75
N LYS A 459 -11.16 0.75 43.20
CA LYS A 459 -11.56 -0.67 43.34
C LYS A 459 -10.69 -1.61 42.50
N TYR A 460 -10.37 -1.23 41.25
CA TYR A 460 -9.45 -1.99 40.38
C TYR A 460 -7.99 -1.98 40.89
N ARG A 461 -7.53 -0.82 41.32
CA ARG A 461 -6.22 -0.62 41.96
C ARG A 461 -6.10 -1.49 43.21
N LYS A 462 -7.10 -1.50 44.11
CA LYS A 462 -7.06 -2.36 45.30
C LYS A 462 -7.00 -3.85 45.00
N SER A 463 -7.68 -4.34 43.95
CA SER A 463 -7.61 -5.76 43.56
C SER A 463 -6.36 -6.14 42.77
N THR A 464 -5.64 -5.17 42.18
CA THR A 464 -4.39 -5.41 41.43
C THR A 464 -3.14 -5.16 42.29
N MET A 465 -3.23 -4.32 43.34
CA MET A 465 -2.14 -4.02 44.28
C MET A 465 -1.90 -5.10 45.35
N GLU A 466 -2.64 -6.21 45.34
CA GLU A 466 -2.35 -7.39 46.20
C GLU A 466 -1.29 -8.33 45.59
N MET A 467 -0.69 -7.98 44.45
CA MET A 467 0.59 -8.53 43.99
C MET A 467 1.77 -7.68 44.49
N ASP A 468 2.85 -8.36 44.91
CA ASP A 468 3.95 -7.88 45.77
C ASP A 468 4.65 -6.57 45.31
N PRO A 469 5.09 -5.67 46.22
CA PRO A 469 5.19 -4.23 45.92
C PRO A 469 6.61 -3.71 45.64
N GLU A 470 7.32 -4.27 44.65
CA GLU A 470 8.21 -3.45 43.84
C GLU A 470 7.56 -3.21 42.48
N PHE A 471 7.21 -1.95 42.20
CA PHE A 471 6.77 -1.52 40.86
C PHE A 471 7.75 -2.05 39.82
N ASN A 472 7.30 -2.99 38.98
CA ASN A 472 8.16 -3.66 38.01
C ASN A 472 8.57 -2.68 36.89
N LYS A 473 9.63 -1.90 37.15
CA LYS A 473 10.23 -0.93 36.23
C LYS A 473 10.97 -1.58 35.05
N ARG A 474 10.96 -2.93 34.96
CA ARG A 474 11.57 -3.70 33.88
C ARG A 474 10.77 -3.52 32.59
N SER A 475 11.40 -2.97 31.55
CA SER A 475 10.83 -3.03 30.19
C SER A 475 10.75 -4.50 29.73
N ALA A 476 9.55 -4.98 29.44
CA ALA A 476 9.28 -6.31 28.89
C ALA A 476 9.99 -6.51 27.53
N ILE A 477 9.78 -5.56 26.61
CA ILE A 477 10.48 -5.48 25.34
C ILE A 477 11.83 -4.78 25.56
N LYS A 478 12.92 -5.37 25.05
CA LYS A 478 14.26 -4.78 25.05
C LYS A 478 14.84 -4.70 23.65
N GLN A 479 15.65 -3.67 23.38
CA GLN A 479 16.05 -3.32 22.03
C GLN A 479 17.54 -3.60 21.78
N VAL A 480 17.81 -4.31 20.70
CA VAL A 480 19.15 -4.54 20.16
C VAL A 480 19.29 -3.66 18.92
N ALA A 481 19.96 -2.52 19.07
CA ALA A 481 20.20 -1.55 17.99
C ALA A 481 21.70 -1.45 17.64
N SER A 482 22.04 -0.88 16.49
CA SER A 482 23.40 -0.83 15.90
C SER A 482 24.52 -0.48 16.89
N GLY A 483 24.32 0.53 17.74
CA GLY A 483 25.32 0.96 18.73
C GLY A 483 25.53 0.04 19.94
N ARG A 484 24.70 -1.02 20.11
CA ARG A 484 24.71 -2.00 21.21
C ARG A 484 24.81 -1.41 22.65
N PHE A 485 24.44 -0.14 22.82
CA PHE A 485 24.54 0.57 24.10
C PHE A 485 23.73 -0.11 25.22
N GLY A 486 24.41 -0.58 26.26
CA GLY A 486 23.79 -1.27 27.40
C GLY A 486 23.34 -2.70 27.13
N VAL A 487 23.64 -3.27 25.96
CA VAL A 487 23.33 -4.68 25.65
C VAL A 487 24.34 -5.57 26.35
N THR A 488 23.86 -6.34 27.33
CA THR A 488 24.61 -7.30 28.14
C THR A 488 23.84 -8.61 28.26
N SER A 489 24.49 -9.69 28.69
CA SER A 489 23.79 -10.97 28.94
C SER A 489 22.63 -10.82 29.93
N SER A 490 22.83 -10.08 31.03
CA SER A 490 21.78 -9.77 32.01
C SER A 490 20.65 -8.93 31.42
N TYR A 491 20.95 -7.99 30.52
CA TYR A 491 19.93 -7.23 29.79
C TYR A 491 19.08 -8.16 28.91
N LEU A 492 19.72 -9.02 28.11
CA LEU A 492 19.04 -9.93 27.18
C LEU A 492 18.18 -10.98 27.92
N ALA A 493 18.69 -11.57 29.00
CA ALA A 493 17.99 -12.56 29.81
C ALA A 493 16.77 -12.01 30.58
N ASN A 494 16.69 -10.69 30.78
CA ASN A 494 15.59 -10.04 31.50
C ASN A 494 14.50 -9.48 30.58
N ALA A 495 14.37 -9.99 29.36
CA ALA A 495 13.40 -9.56 28.34
C ALA A 495 12.38 -10.67 28.03
N ASP A 496 11.16 -10.27 27.71
CA ASP A 496 10.12 -11.15 27.15
C ASP A 496 10.15 -11.10 25.61
N ASP A 497 10.44 -9.92 25.05
CA ASP A 497 10.69 -9.70 23.63
C ASP A 497 12.05 -9.03 23.42
N LEU A 498 12.83 -9.53 22.46
CA LEU A 498 14.08 -8.93 22.01
C LEU A 498 13.89 -8.32 20.61
N GLN A 499 13.87 -6.99 20.53
CA GLN A 499 13.64 -6.25 19.30
C GLN A 499 14.95 -5.83 18.62
N ILE A 500 15.30 -6.48 17.53
CA ILE A 500 16.33 -6.04 16.58
C ILE A 500 15.80 -4.79 15.87
N LYS A 501 16.47 -3.65 16.08
CA LYS A 501 16.03 -2.36 15.53
C LYS A 501 16.84 -1.98 14.30
N MET A 502 16.39 -2.46 13.14
CA MET A 502 16.98 -2.08 11.85
C MET A 502 16.80 -0.58 11.56
N SER A 503 15.65 0.01 11.94
CA SER A 503 15.30 1.37 11.53
C SER A 503 14.28 2.06 12.45
N GLN A 504 13.89 3.30 12.11
CA GLN A 504 12.75 4.01 12.69
C GLN A 504 12.18 5.02 11.66
N GLY A 505 10.86 5.25 11.66
CA GLY A 505 10.17 6.13 10.72
C GLY A 505 10.83 7.48 10.44
N ALA A 506 11.08 8.27 11.49
CA ALA A 506 11.71 9.60 11.38
C ALA A 506 13.18 9.65 10.89
N LYS A 507 13.83 8.50 10.69
CA LYS A 507 15.16 8.38 10.06
C LYS A 507 15.51 6.91 9.78
N PRO A 508 14.99 6.31 8.71
CA PRO A 508 15.12 4.88 8.50
C PRO A 508 16.50 4.45 8.01
N GLY A 509 17.27 5.37 7.39
CA GLY A 509 18.64 5.14 6.89
C GLY A 509 19.76 5.67 7.79
N GLU A 510 19.46 6.12 9.02
CA GLU A 510 20.46 6.68 9.94
C GLU A 510 20.47 5.99 11.32
N GLY A 511 21.58 6.14 12.04
CA GLY A 511 21.72 5.68 13.43
C GLY A 511 20.94 6.52 14.45
N GLY A 512 20.69 5.93 15.62
CA GLY A 512 20.19 6.68 16.79
C GLY A 512 21.17 7.78 17.21
N GLU A 513 20.64 8.95 17.59
CA GLU A 513 21.45 10.11 18.01
C GLU A 513 21.04 10.59 19.41
N LEU A 514 22.03 10.84 20.26
CA LEU A 514 21.87 11.49 21.55
C LEU A 514 22.93 12.61 21.70
N PRO A 515 22.53 13.89 21.69
CA PRO A 515 23.47 15.00 21.85
C PRO A 515 24.27 14.93 23.15
N GLY A 516 25.56 15.29 23.11
CA GLY A 516 26.49 15.05 24.22
C GLY A 516 26.12 15.72 25.54
N TYR A 517 25.48 16.90 25.48
CA TYR A 517 24.94 17.60 26.65
C TYR A 517 23.74 16.90 27.31
N LYS A 518 23.22 15.81 26.71
CA LYS A 518 22.25 14.88 27.33
C LYS A 518 22.90 13.59 27.85
N VAL A 519 24.21 13.41 27.68
CA VAL A 519 24.96 12.23 28.13
C VAL A 519 25.54 12.53 29.51
N THR A 520 24.69 12.45 30.53
CA THR A 520 25.07 12.58 31.94
C THR A 520 25.98 11.43 32.38
N ALA A 521 26.62 11.54 33.55
CA ALA A 521 27.43 10.45 34.10
C ALA A 521 26.63 9.14 34.28
N GLU A 522 25.37 9.24 34.69
CA GLU A 522 24.43 8.12 34.80
C GLU A 522 24.14 7.45 33.44
N ILE A 523 23.85 8.24 32.41
CA ILE A 523 23.60 7.74 31.05
C ILE A 523 24.88 7.13 30.45
N ALA A 524 26.02 7.76 30.69
CA ALA A 524 27.32 7.27 30.25
C ALA A 524 27.67 5.91 30.89
N ALA A 525 27.45 5.75 32.21
CA ALA A 525 27.62 4.48 32.90
C ALA A 525 26.71 3.39 32.34
N THR A 526 25.41 3.67 32.19
CA THR A 526 24.40 2.75 31.61
C THR A 526 24.72 2.33 30.17
N ARG A 527 25.37 3.19 29.38
CA ARG A 527 25.72 2.92 27.98
C ARG A 527 27.17 2.48 27.78
N HIS A 528 27.96 2.36 28.85
CA HIS A 528 29.41 2.13 28.81
C HIS A 528 30.15 3.13 27.91
N SER A 529 29.75 4.40 27.97
CA SER A 529 30.28 5.50 27.16
C SER A 529 30.89 6.62 28.02
N VAL A 530 31.33 7.71 27.39
CA VAL A 530 31.98 8.84 28.06
C VAL A 530 30.97 9.97 28.33
N PRO A 531 30.90 10.52 29.56
CA PRO A 531 30.03 11.66 29.87
C PRO A 531 30.31 12.87 28.97
N GLY A 532 29.26 13.60 28.57
CA GLY A 532 29.36 14.79 27.73
C GLY A 532 29.64 14.53 26.24
N VAL A 533 29.99 13.32 25.84
CA VAL A 533 30.29 12.96 24.44
C VAL A 533 29.01 12.57 23.70
N GLY A 534 28.75 13.18 22.54
CA GLY A 534 27.59 12.86 21.72
C GLY A 534 27.63 11.43 21.18
N LEU A 535 26.52 10.69 21.33
CA LEU A 535 26.41 9.32 20.88
C LEU A 535 25.62 9.28 19.57
N ILE A 536 26.34 9.14 18.46
CA ILE A 536 25.78 8.81 17.15
C ILE A 536 26.05 7.32 16.92
N SER A 537 25.00 6.50 16.90
CA SER A 537 25.12 5.08 16.55
C SER A 537 25.55 4.94 15.08
N PRO A 538 26.25 3.86 14.69
CA PRO A 538 26.41 3.54 13.26
C PRO A 538 25.02 3.42 12.59
N PRO A 539 24.87 3.83 11.32
CA PRO A 539 23.65 3.51 10.56
C PRO A 539 23.41 1.99 10.44
N PRO A 540 24.38 1.13 10.06
CA PRO A 540 24.16 -0.30 9.96
C PRO A 540 24.32 -1.00 11.30
N HIS A 541 23.73 -2.18 11.42
CA HIS A 541 24.25 -3.21 12.32
C HIS A 541 25.51 -3.79 11.68
N HIS A 542 26.68 -3.72 12.33
CA HIS A 542 27.94 -4.25 11.78
C HIS A 542 28.00 -5.79 11.75
N ASP A 543 26.99 -6.43 12.34
CA ASP A 543 26.68 -7.85 12.35
C ASP A 543 25.41 -8.17 11.54
N ILE A 544 24.94 -7.25 10.68
CA ILE A 544 23.88 -7.51 9.68
C ILE A 544 24.21 -6.77 8.38
N TYR A 545 24.84 -7.47 7.43
CA TYR A 545 25.07 -6.99 6.07
C TYR A 545 24.20 -7.69 5.01
N SER A 546 23.48 -8.75 5.40
CA SER A 546 22.53 -9.48 4.56
C SER A 546 21.42 -10.17 5.37
N ILE A 547 20.53 -10.89 4.68
CA ILE A 547 19.40 -11.61 5.31
C ILE A 547 19.87 -12.82 6.13
N GLU A 548 20.95 -13.47 5.73
CA GLU A 548 21.59 -14.56 6.48
C GLU A 548 22.25 -14.05 7.77
N ASP A 549 22.92 -12.89 7.74
CA ASP A 549 23.46 -12.28 8.97
C ASP A 549 22.34 -11.89 9.97
N LEU A 550 21.18 -11.44 9.47
CA LEU A 550 20.00 -11.22 10.34
C LEU A 550 19.53 -12.53 10.97
N ALA A 551 19.53 -13.64 10.22
CA ALA A 551 19.16 -14.95 10.74
C ALA A 551 20.14 -15.43 11.82
N GLU A 552 21.44 -15.18 11.65
CA GLU A 552 22.46 -15.47 12.66
C GLU A 552 22.25 -14.65 13.94
N LEU A 553 21.96 -13.34 13.83
CA LEU A 553 21.66 -12.53 15.02
C LEU A 553 20.35 -12.99 15.72
N ILE A 554 19.34 -13.43 14.96
CA ILE A 554 18.13 -14.03 15.55
C ILE A 554 18.49 -15.32 16.31
N TYR A 555 19.37 -16.15 15.75
CA TYR A 555 19.86 -17.37 16.40
C TYR A 555 20.65 -17.06 17.68
N ASP A 556 21.58 -16.10 17.65
CA ASP A 556 22.35 -15.63 18.82
C ASP A 556 21.44 -15.13 19.94
N LEU A 557 20.42 -14.32 19.62
CA LEU A 557 19.48 -13.79 20.60
C LEU A 557 18.59 -14.88 21.21
N LYS A 558 18.18 -15.88 20.41
CA LYS A 558 17.49 -17.09 20.92
C LYS A 558 18.42 -17.95 21.79
N CYS A 559 19.71 -18.05 21.48
CA CYS A 559 20.68 -18.74 22.34
C CYS A 559 20.89 -18.01 23.67
N ALA A 560 20.90 -16.67 23.66
CA ALA A 560 21.02 -15.85 24.87
C ALA A 560 19.75 -15.83 25.74
N ASN A 561 18.56 -15.91 25.14
CA ASN A 561 17.27 -16.01 25.83
C ASN A 561 16.28 -16.86 25.02
N PRO A 562 16.23 -18.20 25.24
CA PRO A 562 15.37 -19.10 24.47
C PRO A 562 13.87 -18.83 24.62
N SER A 563 13.47 -18.25 25.75
CA SER A 563 12.08 -17.88 26.04
C SER A 563 11.62 -16.60 25.36
N ALA A 564 12.53 -15.71 24.94
CA ALA A 564 12.14 -14.43 24.37
C ALA A 564 11.69 -14.54 22.92
N ARG A 565 10.62 -13.82 22.56
CA ARG A 565 10.20 -13.65 21.15
C ARG A 565 11.14 -12.67 20.45
N ILE A 566 11.61 -13.00 19.25
CA ILE A 566 12.47 -12.10 18.48
C ILE A 566 11.62 -11.23 17.55
N SER A 567 11.71 -9.92 17.78
CA SER A 567 11.02 -8.88 17.03
C SER A 567 12.02 -8.18 16.11
N VAL A 568 11.64 -7.88 14.86
CA VAL A 568 12.48 -7.09 13.93
C VAL A 568 11.71 -5.84 13.52
N LYS A 569 12.27 -4.67 13.83
CA LYS A 569 11.64 -3.36 13.60
C LYS A 569 12.14 -2.68 12.33
N LEU A 570 11.20 -2.45 11.41
CA LEU A 570 11.40 -2.23 9.98
C LEU A 570 10.48 -1.11 9.47
N VAL A 571 10.63 -0.76 8.19
CA VAL A 571 9.70 0.10 7.45
C VAL A 571 9.07 -0.62 6.23
N SER A 572 9.57 -1.81 5.81
CA SER A 572 8.87 -2.63 4.81
C SER A 572 8.94 -4.17 4.97
N GLU A 573 10.09 -4.85 5.15
CA GLU A 573 10.15 -6.33 5.08
C GLU A 573 11.18 -7.03 5.99
N GLY A 574 10.92 -8.29 6.40
CA GLY A 574 11.88 -9.12 7.13
C GLY A 574 11.44 -10.57 7.40
N LYS A 575 12.31 -11.37 8.05
CA LYS A 575 12.03 -12.72 8.56
C LYS A 575 12.19 -12.74 10.09
N ALA A 576 11.12 -12.94 10.84
CA ALA A 576 11.12 -13.02 12.30
C ALA A 576 9.82 -13.67 12.83
N GLU A 577 9.77 -14.02 14.11
CA GLU A 577 8.51 -14.40 14.80
C GLU A 577 7.56 -13.20 14.95
N HIS A 578 8.13 -11.99 15.05
CA HIS A 578 7.41 -10.73 15.21
C HIS A 578 8.06 -9.65 14.32
N ILE A 579 7.26 -8.97 13.49
CA ILE A 579 7.70 -7.88 12.60
C ILE A 579 6.98 -6.60 13.00
N VAL A 580 7.73 -5.51 13.21
CA VAL A 580 7.15 -4.19 13.46
C VAL A 580 7.34 -3.30 12.24
N ILE A 581 6.26 -2.79 11.67
CA ILE A 581 6.25 -1.82 10.57
C ILE A 581 6.03 -0.42 11.13
N SER A 582 7.03 0.46 10.98
CA SER A 582 6.97 1.86 11.38
C SER A 582 6.65 2.79 10.20
N GLY A 583 5.61 3.61 10.35
CA GLY A 583 5.30 4.71 9.43
C GLY A 583 6.32 5.85 9.51
N HIS A 584 6.45 6.61 8.42
CA HIS A 584 7.33 7.79 8.27
C HIS A 584 7.13 8.85 9.38
N ASP A 585 5.94 8.87 9.95
CA ASP A 585 5.46 9.80 10.94
C ASP A 585 5.94 9.44 12.36
N GLY A 586 6.55 8.28 12.57
CA GLY A 586 7.05 7.84 13.89
C GLY A 586 7.96 8.86 14.59
N GLY A 587 7.79 9.04 15.91
CA GLY A 587 8.49 10.07 16.68
C GLY A 587 10.01 9.86 16.86
N THR A 588 10.76 10.95 17.07
CA THR A 588 12.20 10.90 17.41
C THR A 588 12.62 11.96 18.43
N GLY A 589 13.62 11.63 19.26
CA GLY A 589 14.23 12.58 20.20
C GLY A 589 15.24 13.55 19.56
N ALA A 590 15.88 13.14 18.46
CA ALA A 590 16.81 13.92 17.64
C ALA A 590 16.99 13.25 16.27
N SER A 591 16.92 14.03 15.18
CA SER A 591 17.17 13.59 13.79
C SER A 591 17.44 14.77 12.88
N THR A 592 17.97 14.55 11.67
CA THR A 592 17.93 15.54 10.58
C THR A 592 16.49 15.90 10.22
N TRP A 593 16.24 17.13 9.76
CA TRP A 593 14.90 17.51 9.27
C TRP A 593 14.56 16.82 7.95
N THR A 594 15.55 16.61 7.08
CA THR A 594 15.44 15.79 5.86
C THR A 594 14.99 14.37 6.20
N GLY A 595 15.58 13.72 7.22
CA GLY A 595 15.16 12.40 7.67
C GLY A 595 13.69 12.36 8.14
N ILE A 596 13.26 13.37 8.92
CA ILE A 596 11.89 13.45 9.45
C ILE A 596 10.85 13.65 8.33
N LYS A 597 11.13 14.51 7.34
CA LYS A 597 10.15 14.88 6.30
C LYS A 597 10.18 13.99 5.06
N SER A 598 11.37 13.61 4.63
CA SER A 598 11.61 13.10 3.29
C SER A 598 11.95 11.61 3.24
N ALA A 599 12.09 10.92 4.37
CA ALA A 599 12.31 9.47 4.40
C ALA A 599 11.12 8.72 5.01
N GLY A 600 10.95 7.45 4.60
CA GLY A 600 9.86 6.58 5.05
C GLY A 600 8.57 6.71 4.23
N LEU A 601 7.67 5.74 4.41
CA LEU A 601 6.33 5.68 3.81
C LEU A 601 5.26 5.56 4.91
N PRO A 602 3.96 5.81 4.61
CA PRO A 602 2.87 5.61 5.56
C PRO A 602 2.79 4.15 6.02
N TRP A 603 2.46 3.93 7.30
CA TRP A 603 2.39 2.58 7.86
C TRP A 603 1.25 1.76 7.23
N GLU A 604 0.19 2.40 6.76
CA GLU A 604 -0.95 1.79 6.08
C GLU A 604 -0.50 1.00 4.84
N LEU A 605 0.47 1.53 4.09
CA LEU A 605 1.04 0.85 2.92
C LEU A 605 1.92 -0.32 3.35
N GLY A 606 2.88 -0.07 4.26
CA GLY A 606 3.84 -1.09 4.68
C GLY A 606 3.20 -2.28 5.40
N VAL A 607 2.16 -2.04 6.22
CA VAL A 607 1.41 -3.11 6.91
C VAL A 607 0.61 -3.93 5.90
N ALA A 608 -0.09 -3.29 4.97
CA ALA A 608 -0.87 -3.99 3.94
C ALA A 608 0.03 -4.81 3.01
N GLU A 609 1.16 -4.25 2.56
CA GLU A 609 2.16 -4.93 1.75
C GLU A 609 2.77 -6.12 2.50
N THR A 610 3.20 -5.93 3.76
CA THR A 610 3.70 -7.01 4.63
C THR A 610 2.68 -8.13 4.78
N HIS A 611 1.42 -7.81 5.07
CA HIS A 611 0.35 -8.80 5.20
C HIS A 611 0.12 -9.56 3.88
N GLN A 612 0.06 -8.86 2.75
CA GLN A 612 -0.15 -9.48 1.43
C GLN A 612 1.02 -10.39 1.04
N ILE A 613 2.26 -9.92 1.13
CA ILE A 613 3.46 -10.70 0.77
C ILE A 613 3.63 -11.92 1.70
N LEU A 614 3.44 -11.77 3.01
CA LEU A 614 3.48 -12.90 3.94
C LEU A 614 2.34 -13.91 3.67
N THR A 615 1.17 -13.46 3.21
CA THR A 615 0.05 -14.35 2.88
C THR A 615 0.30 -15.10 1.58
N LEU A 616 0.74 -14.40 0.53
CA LEU A 616 1.10 -14.99 -0.77
C LEU A 616 2.18 -16.06 -0.65
N ASN A 617 3.11 -15.91 0.31
CA ASN A 617 4.18 -16.87 0.57
C ASN A 617 3.84 -17.94 1.63
N ASN A 618 2.60 -18.00 2.12
CA ASN A 618 2.16 -18.91 3.21
C ASN A 618 3.00 -18.78 4.52
N LEU A 619 3.47 -17.56 4.81
CA LEU A 619 4.27 -17.23 6.01
C LEU A 619 3.48 -16.45 7.07
N ARG A 620 2.35 -15.80 6.74
CA ARG A 620 1.64 -14.89 7.67
C ARG A 620 1.20 -15.54 8.99
N SER A 621 0.90 -16.83 9.00
CA SER A 621 0.56 -17.57 10.23
C SER A 621 1.74 -17.83 11.17
N ARG A 622 2.97 -17.58 10.72
CA ARG A 622 4.22 -17.77 11.50
C ARG A 622 4.75 -16.47 12.10
N VAL A 623 4.14 -15.33 11.73
CA VAL A 623 4.67 -13.99 11.99
C VAL A 623 3.55 -13.10 12.53
N ILE A 624 3.77 -12.56 13.73
CA ILE A 624 2.94 -11.51 14.29
C ILE A 624 3.36 -10.19 13.66
N VAL A 625 2.42 -9.36 13.22
CA VAL A 625 2.68 -8.05 12.59
C VAL A 625 2.24 -6.92 13.50
N GLN A 626 3.16 -6.09 13.97
CA GLN A 626 2.87 -4.87 14.73
C GLN A 626 2.92 -3.64 13.81
N ALA A 627 1.94 -2.74 13.94
CA ALA A 627 1.97 -1.42 13.32
C ALA A 627 2.39 -0.35 14.34
N ASP A 628 3.25 0.60 13.96
CA ASP A 628 3.37 1.89 14.66
C ASP A 628 3.58 3.08 13.71
N GLY A 629 3.19 4.27 14.15
CA GLY A 629 3.16 5.49 13.33
C GLY A 629 2.00 6.39 13.77
N GLN A 630 2.31 7.37 14.64
CA GLN A 630 1.41 8.31 15.33
C GLN A 630 -0.07 7.87 15.52
N MET A 631 -0.28 6.60 15.88
CA MET A 631 -1.60 6.08 16.27
C MET A 631 -2.03 6.73 17.59
N ARG A 632 -3.31 7.14 17.67
CA ARG A 632 -3.84 7.93 18.80
C ARG A 632 -5.27 7.56 19.19
N THR A 633 -6.05 7.02 18.27
CA THR A 633 -7.49 6.75 18.41
C THR A 633 -7.80 5.26 18.23
N GLY A 634 -8.94 4.82 18.74
CA GLY A 634 -9.47 3.48 18.48
C GLY A 634 -9.73 3.24 17.00
N PHE A 635 -10.11 4.29 16.24
CA PHE A 635 -10.19 4.22 14.79
C PHE A 635 -8.86 3.81 14.12
N ASP A 636 -7.73 4.41 14.52
CA ASP A 636 -6.41 4.07 13.97
C ASP A 636 -6.08 2.58 14.21
N VAL A 637 -6.41 2.06 15.41
CA VAL A 637 -6.25 0.65 15.78
C VAL A 637 -7.08 -0.27 14.90
N VAL A 638 -8.36 0.07 14.69
CA VAL A 638 -9.26 -0.73 13.84
C VAL A 638 -8.79 -0.72 12.38
N VAL A 639 -8.30 0.42 11.87
CA VAL A 639 -7.73 0.48 10.51
C VAL A 639 -6.48 -0.40 10.40
N ALA A 640 -5.54 -0.30 11.34
CA ALA A 640 -4.35 -1.16 11.35
C ALA A 640 -4.70 -2.65 11.43
N ALA A 641 -5.69 -3.03 12.25
CA ALA A 641 -6.18 -4.39 12.34
C ALA A 641 -6.76 -4.89 11.00
N LEU A 642 -7.58 -4.07 10.34
CA LEU A 642 -8.18 -4.38 9.04
C LEU A 642 -7.15 -4.49 7.90
N LEU A 643 -6.03 -3.76 8.00
CA LEU A 643 -4.90 -3.86 7.06
C LEU A 643 -3.97 -5.05 7.37
N GLY A 644 -4.18 -5.76 8.48
CA GLY A 644 -3.51 -7.01 8.80
C GLY A 644 -2.47 -6.94 9.91
N ALA A 645 -2.49 -5.93 10.79
CA ALA A 645 -1.72 -5.90 12.03
C ALA A 645 -2.42 -6.64 13.18
N ASP A 646 -1.63 -7.34 13.99
CA ASP A 646 -2.04 -8.06 15.21
C ASP A 646 -1.77 -7.25 16.49
N GLU A 647 -0.72 -6.41 16.47
CA GLU A 647 -0.28 -5.58 17.60
C GLU A 647 -0.14 -4.09 17.19
N PHE A 648 -0.23 -3.17 18.16
CA PHE A 648 -0.27 -1.72 17.91
C PHE A 648 0.71 -0.97 18.82
N GLY A 649 1.61 -0.17 18.24
CA GLY A 649 2.64 0.56 18.96
C GLY A 649 2.34 2.06 19.11
N PHE A 650 2.43 2.55 20.34
CA PHE A 650 2.14 3.95 20.68
C PHE A 650 3.37 4.63 21.28
N SER A 651 3.67 5.85 20.81
CA SER A 651 4.79 6.65 21.32
C SER A 651 4.36 8.08 21.67
N THR A 652 3.90 8.85 20.70
CA THR A 652 3.60 10.28 20.88
C THR A 652 2.40 10.54 21.81
N ALA A 653 1.27 9.83 21.65
CA ALA A 653 0.10 10.02 22.52
C ALA A 653 0.36 9.71 24.01
N PRO A 654 1.01 8.59 24.38
CA PRO A 654 1.44 8.37 25.77
C PRO A 654 2.38 9.44 26.33
N LEU A 655 3.24 10.05 25.51
CA LEU A 655 4.05 11.20 25.95
C LEU A 655 3.16 12.44 26.17
N ILE A 656 2.12 12.65 25.36
CA ILE A 656 1.17 13.76 25.51
C ILE A 656 0.33 13.59 26.78
N SER A 657 -0.19 12.40 27.10
CA SER A 657 -0.95 12.17 28.35
C SER A 657 -0.08 12.33 29.61
N MET A 658 1.23 12.08 29.51
CA MET A 658 2.21 12.42 30.56
C MET A 658 2.62 13.90 30.61
N GLY A 659 2.05 14.76 29.76
CA GLY A 659 2.25 16.22 29.80
C GLY A 659 3.03 16.82 28.62
N CYS A 660 3.34 16.08 27.54
CA CYS A 660 4.07 16.64 26.40
C CYS A 660 3.26 17.71 25.67
N THR A 661 3.82 18.92 25.57
CA THR A 661 3.23 20.09 24.89
C THR A 661 3.70 20.27 23.43
N MET A 662 4.25 19.21 22.82
CA MET A 662 4.70 19.16 21.41
C MET A 662 5.64 20.31 20.96
N MET A 663 6.42 20.90 21.87
CA MET A 663 7.33 22.02 21.59
C MET A 663 8.49 21.70 20.61
N ARG A 664 8.72 20.42 20.27
CA ARG A 664 9.79 19.90 19.38
C ARG A 664 11.23 20.34 19.70
N LYS A 665 11.52 20.64 20.97
CA LYS A 665 12.87 20.95 21.50
C LYS A 665 13.52 19.77 22.24
N CYS A 666 13.12 18.54 21.92
CA CYS A 666 13.57 17.33 22.60
C CYS A 666 15.09 17.10 22.43
N HIS A 667 15.64 17.47 21.28
CA HIS A 667 17.07 17.42 21.01
C HIS A 667 17.86 18.43 21.88
N LEU A 668 17.35 19.65 22.08
CA LEU A 668 18.03 20.77 22.77
C LEU A 668 18.18 20.63 24.29
N ASN A 669 17.68 19.57 24.91
CA ASN A 669 17.64 19.37 26.37
C ASN A 669 16.76 20.40 27.14
N THR A 670 16.00 21.26 26.45
CA THR A 670 15.19 22.34 27.05
C THR A 670 13.70 22.01 27.13
N CYS A 671 13.35 20.75 27.44
CA CYS A 671 11.96 20.33 27.57
C CYS A 671 11.29 21.05 28.77
N PRO A 672 10.22 21.85 28.56
CA PRO A 672 9.64 22.68 29.62
C PRO A 672 8.94 21.88 30.72
N VAL A 673 8.49 20.67 30.40
CA VAL A 673 7.67 19.75 31.22
C VAL A 673 8.45 18.53 31.72
N GLY A 674 9.78 18.59 31.71
CA GLY A 674 10.65 17.54 32.28
C GLY A 674 10.76 16.20 31.53
N ILE A 675 9.92 15.93 30.52
CA ILE A 675 9.88 14.64 29.78
C ILE A 675 11.19 14.36 29.04
N ALA A 676 11.55 15.20 28.07
CA ALA A 676 12.63 14.90 27.11
C ALA A 676 13.96 15.58 27.47
N THR A 677 14.28 15.71 28.76
CA THR A 677 15.44 16.46 29.26
C THR A 677 16.21 15.71 30.35
N GLN A 678 17.51 16.01 30.43
CA GLN A 678 18.44 15.57 31.46
C GLN A 678 18.89 16.71 32.37
N ASP A 679 18.38 17.93 32.15
CA ASP A 679 18.57 19.05 33.07
C ASP A 679 17.84 18.76 34.41
N PRO A 680 18.53 18.79 35.57
CA PRO A 680 17.90 18.47 36.86
C PRO A 680 16.81 19.45 37.30
N THR A 681 16.83 20.70 36.83
CA THR A 681 15.84 21.72 37.15
C THR A 681 14.58 21.52 36.32
N LEU A 682 14.72 21.16 35.04
CA LEU A 682 13.60 20.86 34.17
C LEU A 682 12.98 19.49 34.47
N ARG A 683 13.78 18.46 34.80
CA ARG A 683 13.27 17.13 35.24
C ARG A 683 12.34 17.22 36.45
N LYS A 684 12.56 18.17 37.37
CA LYS A 684 11.68 18.44 38.52
C LYS A 684 10.29 18.96 38.13
N LYS A 685 10.08 19.40 36.88
CA LYS A 685 8.78 19.85 36.36
C LYS A 685 7.95 18.74 35.71
N PHE A 686 8.39 17.49 35.83
CA PHE A 686 7.64 16.35 35.31
C PHE A 686 6.53 15.95 36.30
N GLU A 687 5.28 16.14 35.89
CA GLU A 687 4.09 15.86 36.70
C GLU A 687 3.30 14.63 36.21
N GLY A 688 3.74 14.00 35.10
CA GLY A 688 3.10 12.83 34.52
C GLY A 688 3.18 11.61 35.43
N LYS A 689 2.08 10.85 35.50
CA LYS A 689 1.95 9.66 36.36
C LYS A 689 1.56 8.42 35.53
N PRO A 690 1.87 7.19 35.98
CA PRO A 690 1.48 5.96 35.28
C PRO A 690 -0.03 5.89 34.98
N GLU A 691 -0.86 6.41 35.89
CA GLU A 691 -2.31 6.50 35.75
C GLU A 691 -2.75 7.24 34.48
N HIS A 692 -2.01 8.25 34.04
CA HIS A 692 -2.37 9.03 32.85
C HIS A 692 -2.22 8.20 31.56
N VAL A 693 -1.26 7.27 31.53
CA VAL A 693 -1.03 6.35 30.42
C VAL A 693 -2.03 5.18 30.49
N ILE A 694 -2.32 4.68 31.69
CA ILE A 694 -3.35 3.67 31.93
C ILE A 694 -4.74 4.18 31.47
N ASN A 695 -5.11 5.39 31.87
CA ASN A 695 -6.38 6.04 31.47
C ASN A 695 -6.47 6.26 29.95
N PHE A 696 -5.35 6.60 29.30
CA PHE A 696 -5.29 6.69 27.84
C PHE A 696 -5.58 5.33 27.17
N PHE A 697 -4.92 4.25 27.60
CA PHE A 697 -5.14 2.93 27.01
C PHE A 697 -6.53 2.35 27.30
N PHE A 698 -7.12 2.61 28.48
CA PHE A 698 -8.51 2.24 28.75
C PHE A 698 -9.49 3.00 27.84
N ALA A 699 -9.28 4.30 27.61
CA ALA A 699 -10.12 5.09 26.71
C ALA A 699 -10.02 4.60 25.25
N LEU A 700 -8.80 4.27 24.81
CA LEU A 700 -8.53 3.70 23.50
C LEU A 700 -9.23 2.33 23.34
N ALA A 701 -9.13 1.46 24.35
CA ALA A 701 -9.79 0.17 24.35
C ALA A 701 -11.33 0.31 24.35
N GLU A 702 -11.88 1.22 25.16
CA GLU A 702 -13.30 1.56 25.15
C GLU A 702 -13.78 1.97 23.75
N GLU A 703 -13.02 2.78 23.02
CA GLU A 703 -13.34 3.21 21.64
C GLU A 703 -13.31 2.04 20.65
N VAL A 704 -12.36 1.11 20.78
CA VAL A 704 -12.25 -0.10 19.95
C VAL A 704 -13.36 -1.12 20.26
N PHE A 705 -13.82 -1.20 21.51
CA PHE A 705 -14.85 -2.17 21.89
C PHE A 705 -16.22 -1.86 21.25
N PRO A 706 -16.97 -2.88 20.78
CA PRO A 706 -18.31 -2.70 20.25
C PRO A 706 -19.24 -1.97 21.23
N TYR A 707 -20.17 -1.18 20.70
CA TYR A 707 -21.08 -0.36 21.48
C TYR A 707 -21.84 -1.15 22.58
N GLU A 708 -22.20 -2.42 22.36
CA GLU A 708 -22.83 -3.21 23.43
C GLU A 708 -21.92 -3.49 24.63
N TYR A 709 -20.60 -3.61 24.43
CA TYR A 709 -19.65 -3.74 25.54
C TYR A 709 -19.52 -2.41 26.29
N GLN A 710 -19.42 -1.29 25.56
CA GLN A 710 -19.49 0.05 26.15
C GLN A 710 -20.80 0.27 26.94
N ARG A 711 -21.94 -0.21 26.43
CA ARG A 711 -23.23 -0.12 27.11
C ARG A 711 -23.30 -1.03 28.32
N ALA A 712 -22.77 -2.25 28.25
CA ALA A 712 -22.72 -3.18 29.37
C ALA A 712 -21.87 -2.62 30.52
N LEU A 713 -20.71 -2.01 30.22
CA LEU A 713 -19.89 -1.32 31.21
C LEU A 713 -20.66 -0.17 31.89
N ARG A 714 -21.34 0.69 31.12
CA ARG A 714 -22.17 1.77 31.68
C ARG A 714 -23.34 1.24 32.52
N GLN A 715 -24.03 0.20 32.08
CA GLN A 715 -25.09 -0.43 32.88
C GLN A 715 -24.53 -1.04 34.18
N VAL A 716 -23.31 -1.60 34.16
CA VAL A 716 -22.64 -2.10 35.38
C VAL A 716 -22.21 -0.96 36.31
N GLU A 717 -21.80 0.21 35.79
CA GLU A 717 -21.55 1.40 36.61
C GLU A 717 -22.83 1.98 37.22
N GLU A 718 -23.91 2.11 36.44
CA GLU A 718 -25.24 2.53 36.90
C GLU A 718 -25.79 1.57 37.97
N THR A 719 -25.67 0.26 37.76
CA THR A 719 -26.09 -0.76 38.74
C THR A 719 -25.27 -0.68 40.03
N LYS A 720 -23.95 -0.45 39.94
CA LYS A 720 -23.08 -0.25 41.11
C LYS A 720 -23.36 1.05 41.90
N GLN A 721 -24.08 2.02 41.31
CA GLN A 721 -24.62 3.17 42.04
C GLN A 721 -26.01 2.90 42.64
N ALA A 722 -26.75 1.92 42.12
CA ALA A 722 -28.09 1.54 42.58
C ALA A 722 -28.10 0.54 43.76
N GLU A 723 -27.04 -0.25 43.95
CA GLU A 723 -26.96 -1.35 44.93
C GLU A 723 -26.91 -0.94 46.43
N THR A 724 -27.07 0.34 46.77
CA THR A 724 -27.05 0.84 48.17
C THR A 724 -28.40 0.83 48.91
N ILE A 725 -29.39 0.04 48.48
CA ILE A 725 -30.67 -0.16 49.22
C ILE A 725 -31.08 -1.64 49.23
N PRO A 726 -31.39 -2.27 50.39
CA PRO A 726 -31.58 -3.72 50.48
C PRO A 726 -33.04 -4.23 50.49
N ASN A 727 -33.16 -5.52 50.11
CA ASN A 727 -34.13 -6.55 50.52
C ASN A 727 -35.45 -6.81 49.76
N GLY A 728 -35.65 -8.11 49.47
CA GLY A 728 -36.93 -8.82 49.38
C GLY A 728 -37.47 -9.07 47.97
N SER A 729 -37.96 -10.26 47.59
CA SER A 729 -37.97 -11.59 48.25
C SER A 729 -38.24 -12.68 47.19
N SER A 730 -37.84 -13.93 47.45
CA SER A 730 -37.94 -15.04 46.48
C SER A 730 -39.31 -15.71 46.45
N GLN A 731 -39.80 -16.08 45.26
CA GLN A 731 -40.75 -17.18 45.09
C GLN A 731 -40.42 -18.05 43.86
N THR A 732 -40.53 -19.35 44.04
CA THR A 732 -40.26 -20.42 43.07
C THR A 732 -41.55 -21.00 42.51
N VAL A 733 -41.59 -21.37 41.22
CA VAL A 733 -42.62 -22.27 40.68
C VAL A 733 -41.96 -23.33 39.80
N ASN A 734 -42.34 -24.61 40.01
CA ASN A 734 -41.84 -25.76 39.28
C ASN A 734 -42.67 -26.05 38.01
N ALA A 735 -42.05 -26.73 37.04
CA ALA A 735 -42.62 -26.97 35.72
C ALA A 735 -43.53 -28.22 35.63
N GLN A 736 -44.39 -28.23 34.60
CA GLN A 736 -44.85 -29.44 33.91
C GLN A 736 -44.77 -29.24 32.40
N VAL A 737 -44.47 -30.30 31.67
CA VAL A 737 -44.04 -30.28 30.25
C VAL A 737 -45.19 -30.59 29.29
N LYS A 738 -45.29 -29.82 28.21
CA LYS A 738 -45.97 -30.17 26.94
C LYS A 738 -45.20 -29.58 25.76
N ASP A 739 -45.32 -30.19 24.59
CA ASP A 739 -44.54 -29.88 23.37
C ASP A 739 -44.73 -28.46 22.84
N ILE A 740 -43.67 -27.95 22.19
CA ILE A 740 -43.40 -26.52 22.04
C ILE A 740 -43.61 -25.96 20.61
N GLU A 741 -43.82 -26.81 19.60
CA GLU A 741 -43.71 -26.39 18.20
C GLU A 741 -44.98 -25.73 17.61
N ASP A 742 -46.17 -26.04 18.15
CA ASP A 742 -47.47 -25.50 17.67
C ASP A 742 -48.04 -24.35 18.53
N THR A 743 -47.26 -23.76 19.45
CA THR A 743 -47.75 -22.68 20.34
C THR A 743 -46.82 -21.47 20.44
N ILE A 744 -46.10 -21.16 19.36
CA ILE A 744 -45.61 -19.78 19.15
C ILE A 744 -46.69 -19.03 18.38
N ALA A 745 -47.53 -18.34 19.16
CA ALA A 745 -48.53 -17.41 18.64
C ALA A 745 -47.89 -16.36 17.71
N ASP A 746 -48.66 -15.92 16.72
CA ASP A 746 -48.36 -14.73 15.93
C ASP A 746 -48.20 -13.52 16.87
N ILE A 747 -46.95 -13.17 17.20
CA ILE A 747 -46.65 -11.83 17.71
C ILE A 747 -46.77 -10.90 16.50
N GLU A 748 -47.93 -10.27 16.37
CA GLU A 748 -48.11 -9.12 15.49
C GLU A 748 -47.11 -8.04 15.91
N ILE A 749 -46.02 -7.89 15.16
CA ILE A 749 -45.07 -6.79 15.34
C ILE A 749 -45.70 -5.53 14.75
N GLU A 750 -46.65 -4.96 15.48
CA GLU A 750 -47.16 -3.63 15.23
C GLU A 750 -46.04 -2.59 15.37
N GLN A 751 -45.76 -1.91 14.26
CA GLN A 751 -45.22 -0.54 14.10
C GLN A 751 -44.06 -0.03 15.00
N HIS A 752 -43.39 -0.85 15.80
CA HIS A 752 -42.16 -0.45 16.46
C HIS A 752 -41.02 -0.28 15.44
N LYS A 753 -40.25 0.80 15.62
CA LYS A 753 -39.16 1.23 14.74
C LYS A 753 -38.06 0.15 14.70
N LEU A 754 -38.05 -0.65 13.63
CA LEU A 754 -37.05 -1.72 13.44
C LEU A 754 -35.63 -1.13 13.50
N ASP A 755 -34.75 -1.79 14.26
CA ASP A 755 -33.38 -1.33 14.43
C ASP A 755 -32.53 -1.81 13.25
N LYS A 756 -32.17 -0.90 12.34
CA LYS A 756 -31.31 -1.19 11.20
C LYS A 756 -29.86 -1.40 11.60
N ILE A 757 -29.37 -0.62 12.57
CA ILE A 757 -27.96 -0.53 12.94
C ILE A 757 -27.54 -1.81 13.70
N ARG A 758 -28.44 -2.40 14.49
CA ARG A 758 -28.19 -3.65 15.25
C ARG A 758 -29.08 -4.81 14.83
N GLY A 759 -29.71 -4.70 13.66
CA GLY A 759 -30.69 -5.69 13.21
C GLY A 759 -30.09 -7.09 13.04
N PHE A 760 -28.79 -7.18 12.71
CA PHE A 760 -28.09 -8.45 12.59
C PHE A 760 -27.90 -9.21 13.92
N MET A 761 -27.82 -8.47 15.04
CA MET A 761 -27.67 -9.04 16.40
C MET A 761 -29.03 -9.29 17.06
N LYS A 762 -30.03 -8.46 16.74
CA LYS A 762 -31.39 -8.56 17.31
C LYS A 762 -32.27 -9.58 16.61
N TYR A 763 -32.10 -9.77 15.30
CA TYR A 763 -32.99 -10.59 14.49
C TYR A 763 -32.27 -11.84 13.99
N LYS A 764 -32.76 -13.02 14.36
CA LYS A 764 -32.24 -14.30 13.85
C LYS A 764 -32.56 -14.47 12.36
N ARG A 765 -31.74 -15.26 11.66
CA ARG A 765 -32.01 -15.68 10.28
C ARG A 765 -33.26 -16.56 10.26
N GLN A 766 -34.22 -16.27 9.39
CA GLN A 766 -35.37 -17.14 9.17
C GLN A 766 -34.96 -18.36 8.33
N THR A 767 -35.17 -19.56 8.86
CA THR A 767 -34.72 -20.84 8.26
C THR A 767 -35.83 -21.62 7.53
N GLY A 768 -37.10 -21.28 7.74
CA GLY A 768 -38.25 -21.97 7.11
C GLY A 768 -38.74 -21.30 5.81
N ALA A 769 -37.94 -21.35 4.74
CA ALA A 769 -38.29 -20.73 3.44
C ALA A 769 -39.15 -21.62 2.52
N TYR A 770 -39.31 -22.90 2.82
CA TYR A 770 -39.98 -23.89 1.97
C TYR A 770 -41.41 -24.22 2.43
N ARG A 771 -42.18 -24.85 1.52
CA ARG A 771 -43.47 -25.52 1.84
C ARG A 771 -43.22 -26.78 2.69
N PRO A 772 -44.17 -27.22 3.54
CA PRO A 772 -44.08 -28.48 4.29
C PRO A 772 -43.79 -29.68 3.37
N VAL A 773 -43.04 -30.67 3.85
CA VAL A 773 -42.51 -31.79 3.03
C VAL A 773 -43.65 -32.60 2.42
N GLU A 774 -44.72 -32.78 3.19
CA GLU A 774 -45.93 -33.53 2.86
C GLU A 774 -46.58 -32.94 1.59
N ASN A 775 -46.63 -31.61 1.50
CA ASN A 775 -47.17 -30.89 0.35
C ASN A 775 -46.21 -30.79 -0.83
N ARG A 776 -44.92 -31.11 -0.65
CA ARG A 776 -43.89 -31.08 -1.73
C ARG A 776 -43.81 -32.39 -2.49
N ILE A 777 -44.13 -33.53 -1.87
CA ILE A 777 -44.00 -34.86 -2.46
C ILE A 777 -45.03 -35.12 -3.58
N ASP A 778 -46.21 -34.51 -3.47
CA ASP A 778 -47.36 -34.77 -4.34
C ASP A 778 -47.53 -33.78 -5.52
N ASP A 779 -46.70 -32.74 -5.62
CA ASP A 779 -46.77 -31.75 -6.71
C ASP A 779 -45.40 -31.33 -7.30
N TRP A 780 -45.44 -30.52 -8.37
CA TRP A 780 -44.24 -29.95 -9.01
C TRP A 780 -44.20 -28.41 -8.95
N ASN A 781 -44.96 -27.81 -8.03
CA ASN A 781 -45.03 -26.36 -7.82
C ASN A 781 -43.76 -25.86 -7.12
N GLU A 782 -43.49 -24.55 -7.17
CA GLU A 782 -42.27 -23.99 -6.55
C GLU A 782 -42.20 -24.33 -5.06
N ILE A 783 -41.04 -24.83 -4.60
CA ILE A 783 -40.84 -25.28 -3.21
C ILE A 783 -40.89 -24.13 -2.19
N TYR A 784 -40.68 -22.88 -2.62
CA TYR A 784 -40.56 -21.71 -1.75
C TYR A 784 -41.93 -21.19 -1.31
N ASN A 785 -42.09 -20.90 -0.02
CA ASN A 785 -43.25 -20.20 0.53
C ASN A 785 -43.03 -18.67 0.46
N PHE A 786 -43.27 -18.10 -0.72
CA PHE A 786 -43.06 -16.66 -0.97
C PHE A 786 -43.88 -15.75 -0.05
N GLN A 787 -45.08 -16.17 0.37
CA GLN A 787 -45.91 -15.40 1.31
C GLN A 787 -45.25 -15.31 2.70
N LYS A 788 -44.73 -16.42 3.23
CA LYS A 788 -44.00 -16.46 4.51
C LYS A 788 -42.70 -15.66 4.44
N VAL A 789 -41.95 -15.78 3.33
CA VAL A 789 -40.70 -15.03 3.08
C VAL A 789 -40.96 -13.51 3.03
N ARG A 790 -42.05 -13.05 2.41
CA ARG A 790 -42.39 -11.62 2.33
C ARG A 790 -42.77 -11.01 3.68
N LYS A 791 -43.52 -11.73 4.54
CA LYS A 791 -43.91 -11.24 5.88
C LYS A 791 -42.69 -10.87 6.74
N GLY A 792 -41.59 -11.63 6.65
CA GLY A 792 -40.36 -11.39 7.41
C GLY A 792 -39.34 -10.45 6.74
N LEU A 793 -39.59 -9.96 5.51
CA LEU A 793 -38.50 -9.48 4.65
C LEU A 793 -37.79 -8.23 5.16
N ARG A 794 -38.52 -7.25 5.71
CA ARG A 794 -37.90 -6.04 6.29
C ARG A 794 -37.03 -6.35 7.50
N VAL A 795 -37.42 -7.35 8.30
CA VAL A 795 -36.63 -7.84 9.43
C VAL A 795 -35.35 -8.53 8.94
N GLN A 796 -35.43 -9.33 7.87
CA GLN A 796 -34.23 -9.95 7.28
C GLN A 796 -33.31 -8.94 6.57
N ALA A 797 -33.86 -7.91 5.90
CA ALA A 797 -33.09 -6.82 5.30
C ALA A 797 -32.37 -5.95 6.36
N ALA A 798 -32.97 -5.81 7.55
CA ALA A 798 -32.33 -5.15 8.70
C ALA A 798 -31.07 -5.89 9.20
N ARG A 799 -30.88 -7.17 8.85
CA ARG A 799 -29.68 -7.95 9.20
C ARG A 799 -28.45 -7.59 8.35
N CYS A 800 -28.56 -6.73 7.33
CA CYS A 800 -27.39 -6.25 6.62
C CYS A 800 -26.64 -5.21 7.46
N MET A 801 -25.36 -5.47 7.75
CA MET A 801 -24.49 -4.64 8.61
C MET A 801 -23.98 -3.34 7.94
N GLU A 802 -24.25 -3.12 6.65
CA GLU A 802 -23.70 -1.99 5.88
C GLU A 802 -22.16 -1.90 5.96
N CYS A 803 -21.50 -3.05 5.88
CA CYS A 803 -20.05 -3.17 5.94
C CYS A 803 -19.36 -2.33 4.86
N GLY A 804 -18.34 -1.55 5.25
CA GLY A 804 -17.62 -0.61 4.37
C GLY A 804 -16.96 -1.27 3.14
N VAL A 805 -16.65 -2.56 3.21
CA VAL A 805 -16.25 -3.38 2.05
C VAL A 805 -17.30 -4.48 1.83
N PRO A 806 -18.25 -4.34 0.89
CA PRO A 806 -19.31 -5.31 0.67
C PRO A 806 -18.81 -6.51 -0.13
N PHE A 807 -18.18 -7.48 0.54
CA PHE A 807 -17.71 -8.74 -0.08
C PHE A 807 -18.81 -9.51 -0.85
N CYS A 808 -20.07 -9.36 -0.46
CA CYS A 808 -21.22 -9.92 -1.18
C CYS A 808 -21.39 -9.37 -2.61
N GLN A 809 -20.91 -8.14 -2.89
CA GLN A 809 -20.90 -7.50 -4.21
C GLN A 809 -19.58 -7.77 -4.99
N SER A 810 -18.51 -8.21 -4.31
CA SER A 810 -17.21 -8.49 -4.94
C SER A 810 -17.28 -9.65 -5.95
N SER A 811 -16.25 -9.78 -6.78
CA SER A 811 -16.07 -10.92 -7.71
C SER A 811 -16.07 -12.29 -7.03
N HIS A 812 -15.71 -12.37 -5.74
CA HIS A 812 -15.76 -13.59 -4.93
C HIS A 812 -17.17 -13.88 -4.37
N GLY A 813 -18.06 -12.87 -4.35
CA GLY A 813 -19.42 -12.96 -3.81
C GLY A 813 -20.49 -13.03 -4.89
N CYS A 814 -20.64 -11.98 -5.70
CA CYS A 814 -21.64 -11.94 -6.77
C CYS A 814 -20.94 -11.85 -8.14
N PRO A 815 -20.97 -12.90 -8.97
CA PRO A 815 -20.38 -12.87 -10.31
C PRO A 815 -20.98 -11.80 -11.25
N LEU A 816 -22.18 -11.29 -10.94
CA LEU A 816 -22.83 -10.19 -11.68
C LEU A 816 -22.46 -8.79 -11.13
N GLY A 817 -21.77 -8.71 -9.98
CA GLY A 817 -21.47 -7.44 -9.33
C GLY A 817 -22.69 -6.70 -8.78
N ASN A 818 -23.80 -7.40 -8.48
CA ASN A 818 -25.05 -6.79 -8.03
C ASN A 818 -24.82 -5.86 -6.82
N ILE A 819 -25.45 -4.68 -6.85
CA ILE A 819 -25.28 -3.62 -5.83
C ILE A 819 -26.10 -3.93 -4.55
N ILE A 820 -25.82 -5.09 -3.96
CA ILE A 820 -26.61 -5.74 -2.90
C ILE A 820 -26.92 -4.83 -1.70
N PRO A 821 -25.97 -4.08 -1.12
CA PRO A 821 -26.26 -3.23 0.04
C PRO A 821 -27.33 -2.19 -0.25
N LYS A 822 -27.31 -1.55 -1.43
CA LYS A 822 -28.22 -0.45 -1.78
C LYS A 822 -29.66 -0.91 -1.93
N TRP A 823 -29.93 -1.93 -2.75
CA TRP A 823 -31.30 -2.41 -2.92
C TRP A 823 -31.83 -3.12 -1.66
N ASN A 824 -30.96 -3.71 -0.84
CA ASN A 824 -31.36 -4.28 0.45
C ASN A 824 -31.83 -3.19 1.44
N ASP A 825 -31.09 -2.09 1.57
CA ASP A 825 -31.50 -0.95 2.40
C ASP A 825 -32.79 -0.30 1.87
N LEU A 826 -32.92 -0.10 0.56
CA LEU A 826 -34.16 0.40 -0.05
C LEU A 826 -35.38 -0.50 0.24
N VAL A 827 -35.22 -1.83 0.31
CA VAL A 827 -36.27 -2.76 0.77
C VAL A 827 -36.58 -2.57 2.26
N PHE A 828 -35.58 -2.38 3.11
CA PHE A 828 -35.80 -2.08 4.54
C PHE A 828 -36.62 -0.79 4.75
N GLN A 829 -36.32 0.25 3.94
CA GLN A 829 -37.03 1.52 3.88
C GLN A 829 -38.41 1.45 3.18
N SER A 830 -38.82 0.29 2.68
CA SER A 830 -40.03 0.08 1.86
C SER A 830 -40.04 0.86 0.52
N ASN A 831 -38.89 1.31 0.02
CA ASN A 831 -38.76 1.96 -1.29
C ASN A 831 -38.50 0.92 -2.40
N TRP A 832 -39.52 0.10 -2.65
CA TRP A 832 -39.44 -1.05 -3.57
C TRP A 832 -39.14 -0.68 -5.02
N LYS A 833 -39.63 0.46 -5.50
CA LYS A 833 -39.45 0.89 -6.89
C LYS A 833 -38.00 1.30 -7.16
N GLU A 834 -37.36 2.00 -6.22
CA GLU A 834 -35.94 2.32 -6.36
C GLU A 834 -35.05 1.09 -6.09
N ALA A 835 -35.44 0.20 -5.18
CA ALA A 835 -34.75 -1.09 -5.01
C ALA A 835 -34.70 -1.89 -6.32
N LEU A 836 -35.81 -1.90 -7.08
CA LEU A 836 -35.88 -2.50 -8.42
C LEU A 836 -34.95 -1.79 -9.42
N ASN A 837 -34.95 -0.46 -9.45
CA ASN A 837 -34.07 0.33 -10.35
C ASN A 837 -32.58 0.00 -10.12
N GLN A 838 -32.17 -0.13 -8.85
CA GLN A 838 -30.79 -0.48 -8.49
C GLN A 838 -30.45 -1.95 -8.82
N LEU A 839 -31.42 -2.87 -8.71
CA LEU A 839 -31.23 -4.28 -9.08
C LEU A 839 -31.12 -4.48 -10.60
N LEU A 840 -31.99 -3.83 -11.39
CA LEU A 840 -32.02 -3.95 -12.86
C LEU A 840 -30.83 -3.26 -13.57
N GLN A 841 -30.07 -2.41 -12.88
CA GLN A 841 -28.80 -1.86 -13.39
C GLN A 841 -27.72 -2.93 -13.58
N THR A 842 -27.75 -4.00 -12.78
CA THR A 842 -26.69 -5.02 -12.72
C THR A 842 -27.16 -6.41 -13.12
N ASN A 843 -28.45 -6.73 -12.95
CA ASN A 843 -29.01 -8.03 -13.31
C ASN A 843 -30.11 -7.93 -14.37
N ASN A 844 -29.91 -8.59 -15.51
CA ASN A 844 -30.93 -8.73 -16.56
C ASN A 844 -32.15 -9.55 -16.11
N PHE A 845 -31.97 -10.55 -15.24
CA PHE A 845 -32.97 -11.59 -14.91
C PHE A 845 -33.00 -11.94 -13.40
N PRO A 846 -33.31 -10.99 -12.51
CA PRO A 846 -33.39 -11.23 -11.07
C PRO A 846 -34.40 -12.32 -10.68
N GLU A 847 -35.43 -12.59 -11.49
CA GLU A 847 -36.38 -13.67 -11.24
C GLU A 847 -35.79 -15.07 -11.43
N PHE A 848 -34.71 -15.21 -12.20
CA PHE A 848 -34.00 -16.48 -12.42
C PHE A 848 -32.91 -16.68 -11.37
N THR A 849 -32.10 -15.65 -11.09
CA THR A 849 -31.06 -15.70 -10.06
C THR A 849 -31.67 -15.86 -8.66
N GLY A 850 -32.71 -15.11 -8.33
CA GLY A 850 -33.43 -15.21 -7.03
C GLY A 850 -34.02 -16.61 -6.75
N ARG A 851 -34.23 -17.43 -7.79
CA ARG A 851 -34.74 -18.82 -7.65
C ARG A 851 -33.65 -19.88 -7.77
N VAL A 852 -32.79 -19.78 -8.78
CA VAL A 852 -31.85 -20.85 -9.17
C VAL A 852 -30.45 -20.67 -8.57
N CYS A 853 -30.01 -19.44 -8.32
CA CYS A 853 -28.63 -19.16 -7.91
C CYS A 853 -28.26 -19.93 -6.62
N PRO A 854 -27.04 -20.51 -6.52
CA PRO A 854 -26.53 -21.11 -5.28
C PRO A 854 -26.13 -20.07 -4.21
N ALA A 855 -26.42 -18.78 -4.45
CA ALA A 855 -26.19 -17.66 -3.54
C ALA A 855 -24.74 -17.54 -3.00
N PRO A 856 -23.70 -17.51 -3.86
CA PRO A 856 -22.32 -17.29 -3.42
C PRO A 856 -22.15 -15.96 -2.66
N CYS A 857 -23.00 -14.96 -2.95
CA CYS A 857 -23.06 -13.68 -2.25
C CYS A 857 -23.49 -13.79 -0.78
N GLU A 858 -24.27 -14.83 -0.41
CA GLU A 858 -24.57 -15.15 0.99
C GLU A 858 -23.38 -15.84 1.65
N GLY A 859 -22.66 -16.71 0.92
CA GLY A 859 -21.42 -17.36 1.41
C GLY A 859 -20.25 -16.39 1.63
N ALA A 860 -20.19 -15.32 0.83
CA ALA A 860 -19.23 -14.22 0.96
C ALA A 860 -19.74 -13.04 1.81
N CYS A 861 -20.92 -13.15 2.42
CA CYS A 861 -21.45 -12.10 3.28
C CYS A 861 -20.59 -11.97 4.54
N VAL A 862 -20.14 -10.75 4.87
CA VAL A 862 -19.29 -10.47 6.05
C VAL A 862 -19.97 -10.91 7.35
N LEU A 863 -21.30 -10.83 7.43
CA LEU A 863 -22.06 -11.33 8.59
C LEU A 863 -21.80 -12.83 8.81
N GLY A 864 -21.66 -13.59 7.71
CA GLY A 864 -21.40 -15.04 7.68
C GLY A 864 -20.10 -15.50 8.35
N ILE A 865 -19.28 -14.59 8.87
CA ILE A 865 -18.09 -14.89 9.68
C ILE A 865 -18.50 -15.28 11.11
N SER A 866 -19.49 -14.59 11.69
CA SER A 866 -19.88 -14.71 13.11
C SER A 866 -21.36 -15.00 13.35
N GLU A 867 -22.23 -14.76 12.37
CA GLU A 867 -23.69 -14.98 12.44
C GLU A 867 -24.20 -15.51 11.08
N PRO A 868 -25.37 -16.18 11.00
CA PRO A 868 -25.87 -16.68 9.73
C PRO A 868 -26.14 -15.53 8.74
N ALA A 869 -25.64 -15.65 7.51
CA ALA A 869 -25.70 -14.60 6.48
C ALA A 869 -27.09 -13.99 6.22
N VAL A 870 -27.13 -12.78 5.66
CA VAL A 870 -28.34 -12.13 5.16
C VAL A 870 -28.96 -12.98 4.05
N THR A 871 -30.29 -13.08 3.98
CA THR A 871 -31.01 -13.85 2.95
C THR A 871 -31.12 -13.08 1.62
N ILE A 872 -29.97 -12.71 1.06
CA ILE A 872 -29.82 -11.90 -0.16
C ILE A 872 -30.65 -12.45 -1.32
N LYS A 873 -30.61 -13.78 -1.55
CA LYS A 873 -31.35 -14.45 -2.63
C LYS A 873 -32.87 -14.28 -2.49
N ASN A 874 -33.38 -14.40 -1.28
CA ASN A 874 -34.81 -14.26 -1.00
C ASN A 874 -35.29 -12.81 -1.20
N ILE A 875 -34.45 -11.83 -0.86
CA ILE A 875 -34.76 -10.41 -1.03
C ILE A 875 -34.72 -10.03 -2.52
N GLU A 876 -33.73 -10.50 -3.28
CA GLU A 876 -33.66 -10.35 -4.75
C GLU A 876 -34.94 -10.88 -5.42
N CYS A 877 -35.37 -12.10 -5.07
CA CYS A 877 -36.58 -12.71 -5.61
C CYS A 877 -37.86 -11.94 -5.23
N ALA A 878 -37.93 -11.41 -4.00
CA ALA A 878 -39.09 -10.65 -3.54
C ALA A 878 -39.24 -9.30 -4.25
N ILE A 879 -38.13 -8.59 -4.52
CA ILE A 879 -38.15 -7.31 -5.26
C ILE A 879 -38.77 -7.49 -6.65
N ILE A 880 -38.28 -8.48 -7.43
CA ILE A 880 -38.72 -8.66 -8.81
C ILE A 880 -40.16 -9.17 -8.91
N ASP A 881 -40.58 -10.11 -8.06
CA ASP A 881 -41.96 -10.60 -8.11
C ASP A 881 -42.96 -9.52 -7.65
N HIS A 882 -42.60 -8.69 -6.67
CA HIS A 882 -43.41 -7.52 -6.32
C HIS A 882 -43.49 -6.50 -7.47
N ALA A 883 -42.39 -6.26 -8.18
CA ALA A 883 -42.38 -5.37 -9.35
C ALA A 883 -43.28 -5.85 -10.50
N PHE A 884 -43.38 -7.17 -10.72
CA PHE A 884 -44.33 -7.74 -11.69
C PHE A 884 -45.78 -7.62 -11.21
N GLU A 885 -46.06 -7.85 -9.91
CA GLU A 885 -47.41 -7.67 -9.32
C GLU A 885 -47.90 -6.22 -9.41
N GLN A 886 -46.99 -5.25 -9.23
CA GLN A 886 -47.30 -3.81 -9.33
C GLN A 886 -47.27 -3.30 -10.79
N GLY A 887 -47.02 -4.16 -11.78
CA GLY A 887 -46.97 -3.78 -13.20
C GLY A 887 -45.81 -2.84 -13.57
N TRP A 888 -44.74 -2.78 -12.79
CA TRP A 888 -43.60 -1.89 -13.04
C TRP A 888 -42.66 -2.40 -14.12
N ILE A 889 -42.66 -3.71 -14.41
CA ILE A 889 -41.93 -4.30 -15.52
C ILE A 889 -42.78 -4.23 -16.79
N VAL A 890 -42.47 -3.26 -17.65
CA VAL A 890 -43.11 -3.06 -18.96
C VAL A 890 -42.07 -3.16 -20.09
N PRO A 891 -42.46 -3.54 -21.32
CA PRO A 891 -41.51 -3.64 -22.42
C PRO A 891 -41.04 -2.24 -22.85
N HIS A 892 -39.72 -2.06 -22.97
CA HIS A 892 -39.11 -0.81 -23.42
C HIS A 892 -38.43 -0.99 -24.79
N PRO A 893 -39.18 -0.98 -25.91
CA PRO A 893 -38.58 -1.01 -27.23
C PRO A 893 -37.70 0.24 -27.47
N PRO A 894 -36.53 0.10 -28.12
CA PRO A 894 -35.61 1.22 -28.35
C PRO A 894 -36.21 2.27 -29.29
N THR A 895 -36.02 3.54 -28.95
CA THR A 895 -36.57 4.69 -29.69
C THR A 895 -35.90 4.92 -31.05
N THR A 896 -34.66 4.48 -31.22
CA THR A 896 -33.91 4.55 -32.48
C THR A 896 -33.35 3.18 -32.85
N ARG A 897 -33.33 2.87 -34.16
CA ARG A 897 -32.76 1.62 -34.70
C ARG A 897 -31.51 1.92 -35.50
N THR A 898 -30.46 1.14 -35.26
CA THR A 898 -29.13 1.26 -35.86
C THR A 898 -29.01 0.69 -37.28
N GLY A 899 -30.07 0.06 -37.80
CA GLY A 899 -30.07 -0.67 -39.08
C GLY A 899 -29.29 -1.99 -39.09
N ARG A 900 -28.46 -2.27 -38.08
CA ARG A 900 -27.68 -3.53 -37.98
C ARG A 900 -28.56 -4.69 -37.52
N ARG A 901 -28.37 -5.86 -38.13
CA ARG A 901 -29.04 -7.13 -37.79
C ARG A 901 -28.03 -8.07 -37.14
N VAL A 902 -28.40 -8.69 -36.02
CA VAL A 902 -27.56 -9.62 -35.27
C VAL A 902 -28.30 -10.94 -35.04
N ALA A 903 -27.62 -12.05 -35.26
CA ALA A 903 -28.12 -13.39 -34.92
C ALA A 903 -27.46 -13.85 -33.62
N VAL A 904 -28.26 -14.44 -32.72
CA VAL A 904 -27.80 -15.09 -31.49
C VAL A 904 -28.23 -16.55 -31.55
N VAL A 905 -27.31 -17.48 -31.31
CA VAL A 905 -27.59 -18.92 -31.35
C VAL A 905 -27.64 -19.45 -29.91
N GLY A 906 -28.72 -20.14 -29.58
CA GLY A 906 -29.04 -20.63 -28.23
C GLY A 906 -29.80 -19.60 -27.38
N SER A 907 -30.87 -20.05 -26.71
CA SER A 907 -31.72 -19.23 -25.85
C SER A 907 -31.55 -19.46 -24.34
N GLY A 908 -30.38 -19.97 -23.93
CA GLY A 908 -30.00 -20.00 -22.52
C GLY A 908 -29.79 -18.59 -21.93
N PRO A 909 -29.45 -18.49 -20.63
CA PRO A 909 -29.30 -17.21 -19.93
C PRO A 909 -28.38 -16.21 -20.64
N ALA A 910 -27.24 -16.68 -21.17
CA ALA A 910 -26.29 -15.85 -21.90
C ALA A 910 -26.87 -15.30 -23.22
N GLY A 911 -27.52 -16.16 -24.02
CA GLY A 911 -28.14 -15.74 -25.28
C GLY A 911 -29.29 -14.75 -25.09
N LEU A 912 -30.14 -14.97 -24.07
CA LEU A 912 -31.20 -14.02 -23.72
C LEU A 912 -30.64 -12.70 -23.19
N ALA A 913 -29.59 -12.71 -22.37
CA ALA A 913 -28.96 -11.49 -21.85
C ALA A 913 -28.32 -10.68 -22.99
N ALA A 914 -27.56 -11.33 -23.87
CA ALA A 914 -26.96 -10.70 -25.04
C ALA A 914 -28.02 -10.12 -25.97
N ALA A 915 -29.09 -10.87 -26.27
CA ALA A 915 -30.17 -10.38 -27.12
C ALA A 915 -30.89 -9.16 -26.54
N HIS A 916 -31.16 -9.16 -25.23
CA HIS A 916 -31.76 -8.04 -24.51
C HIS A 916 -30.89 -6.77 -24.57
N GLN A 917 -29.57 -6.89 -24.32
CA GLN A 917 -28.66 -5.75 -24.37
C GLN A 917 -28.45 -5.23 -25.81
N LEU A 918 -28.32 -6.11 -26.81
CA LEU A 918 -28.20 -5.73 -28.22
C LEU A 918 -29.47 -5.06 -28.76
N ASN A 919 -30.66 -5.52 -28.33
CA ASN A 919 -31.92 -4.86 -28.67
C ASN A 919 -32.02 -3.47 -28.03
N LYS A 920 -31.62 -3.32 -26.76
CA LYS A 920 -31.53 -2.01 -26.07
C LYS A 920 -30.56 -1.03 -26.75
N ALA A 921 -29.46 -1.53 -27.31
CA ALA A 921 -28.53 -0.75 -28.14
C ALA A 921 -29.10 -0.37 -29.53
N GLY A 922 -30.36 -0.72 -29.83
CA GLY A 922 -31.03 -0.38 -31.09
C GLY A 922 -30.69 -1.29 -32.26
N HIS A 923 -30.08 -2.46 -32.05
CA HIS A 923 -29.93 -3.48 -33.09
C HIS A 923 -31.23 -4.26 -33.32
N LEU A 924 -31.36 -4.91 -34.48
CA LEU A 924 -32.41 -5.88 -34.74
C LEU A 924 -31.86 -7.28 -34.44
N VAL A 925 -32.41 -7.96 -33.44
CA VAL A 925 -31.87 -9.23 -32.94
C VAL A 925 -32.81 -10.39 -33.26
N THR A 926 -32.25 -11.47 -33.82
CA THR A 926 -32.95 -12.76 -33.96
C THR A 926 -32.24 -13.83 -33.13
N VAL A 927 -32.97 -14.46 -32.21
CA VAL A 927 -32.49 -15.59 -31.40
C VAL A 927 -32.97 -16.89 -32.04
N TYR A 928 -32.02 -17.77 -32.33
CA TYR A 928 -32.23 -19.12 -32.86
C TYR A 928 -32.12 -20.14 -31.73
N GLU A 929 -33.11 -21.01 -31.59
CA GLU A 929 -33.16 -22.07 -30.59
C GLU A 929 -33.46 -23.42 -31.24
N ARG A 930 -32.69 -24.45 -30.85
CA ARG A 930 -32.85 -25.83 -31.30
C ARG A 930 -34.19 -26.40 -30.85
N ASN A 931 -34.50 -26.24 -29.57
CA ASN A 931 -35.68 -26.85 -28.95
C ASN A 931 -36.99 -26.13 -29.35
N ASP A 932 -38.14 -26.73 -29.02
CA ASP A 932 -39.47 -26.18 -29.36
C ASP A 932 -39.80 -24.86 -28.64
N ARG A 933 -39.08 -24.51 -27.57
CA ARG A 933 -39.32 -23.35 -26.69
C ARG A 933 -38.04 -22.66 -26.25
N ILE A 934 -38.16 -21.37 -26.01
CA ILE A 934 -37.11 -20.46 -25.58
C ILE A 934 -36.80 -20.64 -24.07
N GLY A 935 -35.52 -20.59 -23.72
CA GLY A 935 -35.00 -20.64 -22.34
C GLY A 935 -33.87 -21.66 -22.10
N GLY A 936 -33.57 -22.53 -23.07
CA GLY A 936 -32.55 -23.57 -22.95
C GLY A 936 -32.70 -24.41 -21.68
N LEU A 937 -31.63 -24.59 -20.89
CA LEU A 937 -31.69 -25.34 -19.63
C LEU A 937 -32.63 -24.72 -18.58
N LEU A 938 -32.97 -23.42 -18.62
CA LEU A 938 -34.02 -22.87 -17.75
C LEU A 938 -35.38 -23.48 -18.05
N GLN A 939 -35.62 -23.84 -19.33
CA GLN A 939 -36.86 -24.41 -19.81
C GLN A 939 -36.89 -25.94 -19.72
N TYR A 940 -35.78 -26.63 -20.04
CA TYR A 940 -35.76 -28.11 -20.11
C TYR A 940 -34.97 -28.80 -18.99
N GLY A 941 -33.90 -28.19 -18.47
CA GLY A 941 -32.99 -28.82 -17.51
C GLY A 941 -33.40 -28.63 -16.04
N ILE A 942 -33.74 -27.40 -15.66
CA ILE A 942 -34.11 -27.08 -14.27
C ILE A 942 -35.54 -27.58 -13.98
N PRO A 943 -35.80 -28.37 -12.93
CA PRO A 943 -37.17 -28.80 -12.60
C PRO A 943 -38.10 -27.64 -12.24
N THR A 944 -39.39 -27.76 -12.57
CA THR A 944 -40.43 -26.74 -12.31
C THR A 944 -40.51 -26.32 -10.83
N MET A 945 -40.26 -27.27 -9.91
CA MET A 945 -40.20 -27.05 -8.47
C MET A 945 -39.07 -26.11 -8.00
N LYS A 946 -37.97 -25.96 -8.77
CA LYS A 946 -36.90 -24.96 -8.51
C LYS A 946 -37.13 -23.65 -9.30
N LEU A 947 -37.71 -23.71 -10.49
CA LEU A 947 -38.03 -22.55 -11.33
C LEU A 947 -39.28 -22.83 -12.19
N SER A 948 -40.37 -22.11 -11.93
CA SER A 948 -41.60 -22.21 -12.70
C SER A 948 -41.39 -21.80 -14.15
N LYS A 949 -41.88 -22.63 -15.07
CA LYS A 949 -41.83 -22.37 -16.52
C LYS A 949 -42.67 -21.16 -16.93
N GLN A 950 -43.66 -20.79 -16.11
CA GLN A 950 -44.43 -19.56 -16.30
C GLN A 950 -43.55 -18.31 -16.09
N VAL A 951 -42.57 -18.35 -15.18
CA VAL A 951 -41.63 -17.25 -14.93
C VAL A 951 -40.66 -17.08 -16.12
N VAL A 952 -40.19 -18.19 -16.69
CA VAL A 952 -39.40 -18.18 -17.95
C VAL A 952 -40.23 -17.59 -19.09
N GLN A 953 -41.44 -18.10 -19.30
CA GLN A 953 -42.34 -17.63 -20.35
C GLN A 953 -42.70 -16.14 -20.21
N ARG A 954 -42.95 -15.66 -18.98
CA ARG A 954 -43.20 -14.23 -18.67
C ARG A 954 -42.09 -13.33 -19.20
N ARG A 955 -40.83 -13.69 -18.96
CA ARG A 955 -39.67 -12.92 -19.46
C ARG A 955 -39.49 -13.03 -20.97
N VAL A 956 -39.70 -14.21 -21.55
CA VAL A 956 -39.64 -14.40 -23.02
C VAL A 956 -40.68 -13.54 -23.74
N SER A 957 -41.92 -13.52 -23.25
CA SER A 957 -42.98 -12.69 -23.80
C SER A 957 -42.67 -11.18 -23.71
N LEU A 958 -42.04 -10.73 -22.62
CA LEU A 958 -41.56 -9.35 -22.49
C LEU A 958 -40.49 -9.02 -23.56
N LEU A 959 -39.47 -9.86 -23.70
CA LEU A 959 -38.39 -9.67 -24.68
C LEU A 959 -38.91 -9.68 -26.13
N ALA A 960 -39.92 -10.50 -26.43
CA ALA A 960 -40.59 -10.49 -27.71
C ALA A 960 -41.33 -9.16 -27.97
N ALA A 961 -42.02 -8.63 -26.95
CA ALA A 961 -42.69 -7.32 -27.02
C ALA A 961 -41.73 -6.13 -27.17
N GLU A 962 -40.47 -6.25 -26.74
CA GLU A 962 -39.41 -5.27 -27.00
C GLU A 962 -38.83 -5.34 -28.44
N GLY A 963 -39.27 -6.31 -29.25
CA GLY A 963 -38.90 -6.46 -30.66
C GLY A 963 -37.78 -7.47 -30.94
N ILE A 964 -37.51 -8.41 -30.04
CA ILE A 964 -36.60 -9.54 -30.29
C ILE A 964 -37.37 -10.65 -31.02
N THR A 965 -36.85 -11.07 -32.17
CA THR A 965 -37.45 -12.18 -32.95
C THR A 965 -36.90 -13.51 -32.45
N PHE A 966 -37.78 -14.41 -32.02
CA PHE A 966 -37.42 -15.79 -31.64
C PHE A 966 -37.76 -16.77 -32.77
N LYS A 967 -36.86 -17.72 -33.03
CA LYS A 967 -37.09 -18.85 -33.94
C LYS A 967 -36.71 -20.15 -33.25
N THR A 968 -37.73 -20.94 -32.90
CA THR A 968 -37.61 -22.26 -32.26
C THR A 968 -37.63 -23.40 -33.29
N GLY A 969 -37.24 -24.61 -32.89
CA GLY A 969 -37.15 -25.75 -33.80
C GLY A 969 -36.13 -25.57 -34.92
N ILE A 970 -35.22 -24.58 -34.80
CA ILE A 970 -34.11 -24.39 -35.75
C ILE A 970 -32.91 -25.08 -35.15
N ASP A 971 -32.89 -26.38 -35.40
CA ASP A 971 -31.85 -27.27 -34.95
C ASP A 971 -30.58 -27.11 -35.80
N VAL A 972 -29.47 -26.89 -35.10
CA VAL A 972 -28.13 -27.20 -35.57
C VAL A 972 -27.69 -28.39 -34.71
N GLY A 973 -27.91 -29.65 -35.16
CA GLY A 973 -27.46 -30.86 -34.43
C GLY A 973 -28.37 -32.10 -34.28
N LYS A 974 -29.60 -32.01 -33.73
CA LYS A 974 -30.61 -33.05 -33.34
C LYS A 974 -30.83 -33.36 -31.82
N ASP A 975 -32.10 -33.23 -31.38
CA ASP A 975 -32.95 -33.82 -30.27
C ASP A 975 -32.57 -35.19 -29.57
N ILE A 976 -33.08 -35.68 -28.38
CA ILE A 976 -34.09 -35.29 -27.33
C ILE A 976 -33.83 -36.01 -25.93
N SER A 977 -34.78 -36.08 -24.96
CA SER A 977 -34.62 -36.58 -23.55
C SER A 977 -35.57 -37.72 -23.04
N ALA A 978 -35.44 -38.18 -21.77
CA ALA A 978 -36.18 -39.31 -21.14
C ALA A 978 -36.62 -39.10 -19.65
N LYS A 979 -37.52 -39.96 -19.10
CA LYS A 979 -38.04 -39.94 -17.70
C LYS A 979 -38.39 -41.32 -17.12
N GLY A 980 -38.16 -41.50 -15.80
CA GLY A 980 -38.86 -42.49 -14.94
C GLY A 980 -37.96 -43.52 -14.22
N ALA A 981 -37.80 -43.42 -12.89
CA ALA A 981 -36.99 -44.35 -12.09
C ALA A 981 -37.67 -44.69 -10.74
N LYS A 982 -37.50 -45.94 -10.26
CA LYS A 982 -38.22 -46.50 -9.10
C LYS A 982 -37.45 -46.46 -7.78
N THR A 983 -36.12 -46.49 -7.83
CA THR A 983 -35.20 -46.20 -6.71
C THR A 983 -33.98 -45.46 -7.27
N ILE A 984 -33.25 -44.72 -6.43
CA ILE A 984 -32.08 -43.92 -6.84
C ILE A 984 -30.97 -44.14 -5.80
N THR A 985 -29.76 -44.47 -6.27
CA THR A 985 -28.53 -44.52 -5.46
C THR A 985 -27.48 -43.69 -6.20
N THR A 986 -26.87 -42.74 -5.50
CA THR A 986 -25.91 -41.80 -6.08
C THR A 986 -24.51 -42.11 -5.54
N PHE A 987 -23.58 -42.43 -6.44
CA PHE A 987 -22.16 -42.59 -6.11
C PHE A 987 -21.47 -41.23 -6.21
N GLU A 988 -20.73 -40.88 -5.16
CA GLU A 988 -19.81 -39.76 -5.12
C GLU A 988 -18.39 -40.33 -5.00
N ILE A 989 -17.47 -39.87 -5.85
CA ILE A 989 -16.10 -40.37 -5.90
C ILE A 989 -15.24 -39.74 -4.78
N LEU A 990 -15.62 -38.54 -4.33
CA LEU A 990 -14.96 -37.81 -3.25
C LEU A 990 -15.42 -38.29 -1.85
N PRO A 991 -14.61 -38.05 -0.80
CA PRO A 991 -15.02 -38.30 0.58
C PRO A 991 -16.14 -37.35 1.02
N GLU A 992 -16.87 -37.75 2.06
CA GLU A 992 -17.91 -36.91 2.67
C GLU A 992 -17.30 -35.59 3.20
N PRO A 993 -17.80 -34.41 2.76
CA PRO A 993 -17.27 -33.13 3.23
C PRO A 993 -17.61 -32.90 4.71
N PRO A 994 -16.78 -32.17 5.46
CA PRO A 994 -16.99 -31.95 6.89
C PRO A 994 -18.22 -31.09 7.18
N SER A 995 -18.85 -31.28 8.34
CA SER A 995 -20.01 -30.49 8.79
C SER A 995 -19.67 -29.02 9.07
N ASN A 996 -18.41 -28.73 9.44
CA ASN A 996 -17.89 -27.39 9.69
C ASN A 996 -16.78 -27.04 8.69
N ARG A 997 -16.53 -25.74 8.47
CA ARG A 997 -15.48 -25.25 7.55
C ARG A 997 -14.11 -25.75 8.01
N ALA A 998 -13.43 -26.52 7.18
CA ALA A 998 -12.09 -27.01 7.46
C ALA A 998 -11.02 -25.90 7.35
N HIS A 999 -9.90 -26.08 8.07
CA HIS A 999 -8.83 -25.09 8.20
C HIS A 999 -8.08 -24.80 6.88
N ASP A 1000 -8.15 -25.73 5.92
CA ASP A 1000 -7.60 -25.60 4.56
C ASP A 1000 -8.54 -24.86 3.59
N ASN A 1001 -9.73 -24.47 4.03
CA ASN A 1001 -10.69 -23.66 3.28
C ASN A 1001 -11.07 -22.37 4.02
N PRO A 1002 -10.14 -21.42 4.21
CA PRO A 1002 -10.41 -20.18 4.92
C PRO A 1002 -11.42 -19.28 4.18
N TRP A 1003 -12.15 -18.45 4.93
CA TRP A 1003 -12.90 -17.33 4.36
C TRP A 1003 -11.91 -16.34 3.69
N PRO A 1004 -12.22 -15.70 2.53
CA PRO A 1004 -13.52 -15.62 1.85
C PRO A 1004 -13.80 -16.73 0.83
N GLN A 1005 -13.01 -17.83 0.80
CA GLN A 1005 -13.28 -18.93 -0.13
C GLN A 1005 -14.66 -19.57 0.14
N PHE A 1006 -15.28 -20.09 -0.92
CA PHE A 1006 -16.59 -20.75 -0.83
C PHE A 1006 -16.53 -21.93 0.16
N PRO A 1007 -17.44 -22.01 1.15
CA PRO A 1007 -17.35 -22.97 2.24
C PRO A 1007 -17.53 -24.40 1.75
N ARG A 1008 -16.45 -25.17 1.94
CA ARG A 1008 -16.25 -26.60 1.66
C ARG A 1008 -16.86 -27.46 2.78
N VAL A 1009 -18.18 -27.40 2.93
CA VAL A 1009 -18.93 -28.04 4.03
C VAL A 1009 -20.10 -28.88 3.53
N PHE A 1010 -20.49 -29.90 4.30
CA PHE A 1010 -21.68 -30.71 4.06
C PHE A 1010 -22.93 -29.84 4.06
N LYS A 1011 -23.71 -29.90 2.98
CA LYS A 1011 -24.95 -29.14 2.81
C LYS A 1011 -26.10 -30.07 2.49
N VAL A 1012 -27.14 -30.01 3.31
CA VAL A 1012 -28.40 -30.73 3.11
C VAL A 1012 -29.33 -29.80 2.33
N ASP A 1013 -29.44 -30.00 1.01
CA ASP A 1013 -30.50 -29.38 0.19
C ASP A 1013 -31.85 -30.07 0.42
N TYR A 1014 -32.96 -29.39 0.13
CA TYR A 1014 -34.34 -29.82 0.45
C TYR A 1014 -34.72 -31.22 -0.09
N GLY A 1015 -34.08 -31.67 -1.17
CA GLY A 1015 -34.31 -33.00 -1.76
C GLY A 1015 -33.76 -34.14 -0.90
N HIS A 1016 -32.77 -33.88 -0.03
CA HIS A 1016 -32.27 -34.88 0.92
C HIS A 1016 -33.27 -35.09 2.07
N GLU A 1017 -34.03 -34.06 2.46
CA GLU A 1017 -35.13 -34.18 3.42
C GLU A 1017 -36.26 -35.06 2.84
N GLU A 1018 -36.70 -34.77 1.61
CA GLU A 1018 -37.73 -35.54 0.88
C GLU A 1018 -37.34 -37.01 0.71
N VAL A 1019 -36.07 -37.27 0.35
CA VAL A 1019 -35.54 -38.62 0.17
C VAL A 1019 -35.34 -39.34 1.51
N SER A 1020 -34.87 -38.65 2.56
CA SER A 1020 -34.74 -39.24 3.89
C SER A 1020 -36.10 -39.59 4.50
N LEU A 1021 -37.13 -38.77 4.28
CA LEU A 1021 -38.51 -39.08 4.67
C LEU A 1021 -39.06 -40.30 3.91
N LYS A 1022 -38.79 -40.40 2.60
CA LYS A 1022 -39.34 -41.45 1.73
C LYS A 1022 -38.64 -42.80 1.86
N PHE A 1023 -37.34 -42.83 2.16
CA PHE A 1023 -36.52 -44.04 2.21
C PHE A 1023 -35.89 -44.31 3.60
N GLY A 1024 -36.18 -43.48 4.61
CA GLY A 1024 -35.69 -43.61 5.98
C GLY A 1024 -34.22 -43.23 6.21
N ARG A 1025 -33.49 -42.82 5.16
CA ARG A 1025 -32.07 -42.42 5.20
C ARG A 1025 -31.64 -41.71 3.91
N ASP A 1026 -30.49 -41.03 3.95
CA ASP A 1026 -29.80 -40.53 2.76
C ASP A 1026 -29.18 -41.70 1.95
N PRO A 1027 -29.44 -41.83 0.63
CA PRO A 1027 -28.95 -42.92 -0.20
C PRO A 1027 -27.59 -42.66 -0.86
N ARG A 1028 -26.95 -41.51 -0.61
CA ARG A 1028 -25.61 -41.21 -1.17
C ARG A 1028 -24.56 -42.18 -0.64
N GLN A 1029 -23.60 -42.55 -1.50
CA GLN A 1029 -22.43 -43.36 -1.14
C GLN A 1029 -21.16 -42.61 -1.57
N PHE A 1030 -20.39 -42.13 -0.61
CA PHE A 1030 -19.14 -41.40 -0.82
C PHE A 1030 -17.97 -42.35 -1.11
N SER A 1031 -16.85 -41.79 -1.58
CA SER A 1031 -15.60 -42.53 -1.85
C SER A 1031 -15.80 -43.80 -2.70
N THR A 1032 -16.68 -43.75 -3.70
CA THR A 1032 -17.06 -44.92 -4.52
C THR A 1032 -16.81 -44.67 -6.00
N LEU A 1033 -16.03 -45.56 -6.63
CA LEU A 1033 -15.70 -45.55 -8.07
C LEU A 1033 -16.46 -46.66 -8.81
N SER A 1034 -17.08 -46.31 -9.94
CA SER A 1034 -17.69 -47.28 -10.86
C SER A 1034 -16.63 -48.00 -11.70
N LYS A 1035 -16.70 -49.33 -11.76
CA LYS A 1035 -15.74 -50.19 -12.49
C LYS A 1035 -16.30 -50.74 -13.80
N GLU A 1036 -17.50 -51.33 -13.76
CA GLU A 1036 -18.09 -52.05 -14.90
C GLU A 1036 -19.63 -52.00 -14.85
N PHE A 1037 -20.28 -51.95 -16.02
CA PHE A 1037 -21.72 -52.19 -16.15
C PHE A 1037 -21.96 -53.65 -16.51
N LEU A 1038 -22.78 -54.33 -15.73
CA LEU A 1038 -23.15 -55.72 -15.96
C LEU A 1038 -24.36 -55.76 -16.92
N ASP A 1039 -24.27 -56.62 -17.93
CA ASP A 1039 -25.35 -56.90 -18.89
C ASP A 1039 -26.31 -57.97 -18.33
N ASP A 1040 -27.56 -58.01 -18.81
CA ASP A 1040 -28.51 -59.12 -18.60
C ASP A 1040 -28.35 -60.25 -19.62
N GLY A 1041 -27.53 -60.02 -20.66
CA GLY A 1041 -27.30 -60.92 -21.79
C GLY A 1041 -28.16 -60.61 -23.01
N ASN A 1042 -29.04 -59.59 -22.92
CA ASN A 1042 -29.84 -59.07 -24.02
C ASN A 1042 -29.43 -57.63 -24.41
N GLY A 1043 -28.37 -57.08 -23.81
CA GLY A 1043 -27.92 -55.71 -24.02
C GLY A 1043 -28.54 -54.68 -23.08
N HIS A 1044 -29.19 -55.11 -21.98
CA HIS A 1044 -29.70 -54.21 -20.94
C HIS A 1044 -28.81 -54.25 -19.70
N VAL A 1045 -28.67 -53.11 -19.01
CA VAL A 1045 -27.93 -53.09 -17.74
C VAL A 1045 -28.70 -53.87 -16.67
N SER A 1046 -28.04 -54.84 -16.04
CA SER A 1046 -28.52 -55.65 -14.91
C SER A 1046 -27.89 -55.23 -13.57
N GLY A 1047 -26.78 -54.49 -13.62
CA GLY A 1047 -26.10 -53.97 -12.44
C GLY A 1047 -24.87 -53.11 -12.76
N ILE A 1048 -24.26 -52.58 -11.72
CA ILE A 1048 -22.99 -51.84 -11.77
C ILE A 1048 -22.05 -52.37 -10.70
N GLN A 1049 -20.83 -52.74 -11.09
CA GLN A 1049 -19.75 -53.07 -10.17
C GLN A 1049 -19.02 -51.78 -9.78
N THR A 1050 -18.74 -51.65 -8.49
CA THR A 1050 -18.09 -50.49 -7.88
C THR A 1050 -16.96 -50.94 -6.95
N VAL A 1051 -16.04 -50.04 -6.61
CA VAL A 1051 -14.98 -50.23 -5.62
C VAL A 1051 -14.89 -49.00 -4.73
N SER A 1052 -14.51 -49.14 -3.46
CA SER A 1052 -14.22 -47.98 -2.60
C SER A 1052 -12.81 -47.44 -2.91
N VAL A 1053 -12.67 -46.12 -2.85
CA VAL A 1053 -11.40 -45.42 -3.09
C VAL A 1053 -10.98 -44.61 -1.87
N SER A 1054 -9.67 -44.51 -1.66
CA SER A 1054 -9.07 -43.58 -0.71
C SER A 1054 -8.35 -42.46 -1.46
N TRP A 1055 -8.31 -41.28 -0.84
CA TRP A 1055 -7.69 -40.08 -1.41
C TRP A 1055 -6.53 -39.65 -0.52
N THR A 1056 -5.33 -39.67 -1.06
CA THR A 1056 -4.09 -39.23 -0.39
C THR A 1056 -3.52 -38.02 -1.12
N MET A 1057 -2.75 -37.18 -0.41
CA MET A 1057 -2.17 -35.97 -0.98
C MET A 1057 -0.66 -36.11 -1.10
N GLU A 1058 -0.17 -36.25 -2.33
CA GLU A 1058 1.24 -36.53 -2.65
C GLU A 1058 1.77 -35.37 -3.52
N ASN A 1059 2.81 -34.67 -3.06
CA ASN A 1059 3.39 -33.48 -3.72
C ASN A 1059 2.35 -32.40 -4.11
N GLY A 1060 1.38 -32.14 -3.24
CA GLY A 1060 0.31 -31.15 -3.46
C GLY A 1060 -0.75 -31.57 -4.49
N ARG A 1061 -0.71 -32.82 -4.97
CA ARG A 1061 -1.73 -33.39 -5.86
C ARG A 1061 -2.50 -34.50 -5.14
N TRP A 1062 -3.82 -34.49 -5.31
CA TRP A 1062 -4.68 -35.58 -4.85
C TRP A 1062 -4.49 -36.81 -5.73
N LYS A 1063 -4.22 -37.94 -5.08
CA LYS A 1063 -4.04 -39.26 -5.68
C LYS A 1063 -5.12 -40.19 -5.15
N MET A 1064 -5.77 -40.89 -6.07
CA MET A 1064 -6.83 -41.84 -5.77
C MET A 1064 -6.25 -43.25 -5.78
N GLU A 1065 -6.47 -44.01 -4.72
CA GLU A 1065 -6.02 -45.40 -4.59
C GLU A 1065 -7.24 -46.30 -4.28
N GLU A 1066 -7.49 -47.30 -5.11
CA GLU A 1066 -8.58 -48.28 -4.91
C GLU A 1066 -8.28 -49.15 -3.69
N ILE A 1067 -9.28 -49.38 -2.83
CA ILE A 1067 -9.16 -50.22 -1.63
C ILE A 1067 -9.35 -51.69 -2.03
N PRO A 1068 -8.33 -52.56 -1.98
CA PRO A 1068 -8.47 -53.93 -2.46
C PRO A 1068 -9.49 -54.74 -1.64
N GLY A 1069 -10.33 -55.54 -2.31
CA GLY A 1069 -11.37 -56.33 -1.67
C GLY A 1069 -12.62 -55.54 -1.26
N SER A 1070 -12.75 -54.27 -1.69
CA SER A 1070 -13.95 -53.45 -1.48
C SER A 1070 -14.94 -53.50 -2.66
N GLU A 1071 -14.75 -54.41 -3.61
CA GLU A 1071 -15.62 -54.54 -4.78
C GLU A 1071 -17.06 -54.91 -4.38
N LYS A 1072 -18.03 -54.16 -4.91
CA LYS A 1072 -19.45 -54.33 -4.60
C LYS A 1072 -20.31 -54.12 -5.83
N THR A 1073 -21.21 -55.06 -6.07
CA THR A 1073 -22.19 -55.02 -7.17
C THR A 1073 -23.53 -54.48 -6.67
N TYR A 1074 -24.01 -53.42 -7.32
CA TYR A 1074 -25.36 -52.89 -7.13
C TYR A 1074 -26.22 -53.32 -8.32
N LYS A 1075 -27.29 -54.10 -8.08
CA LYS A 1075 -28.25 -54.44 -9.14
C LYS A 1075 -29.08 -53.22 -9.52
N CYS A 1076 -29.24 -52.95 -10.81
CA CYS A 1076 -30.00 -51.82 -11.32
C CYS A 1076 -30.45 -52.06 -12.76
N ASP A 1077 -31.70 -51.67 -13.07
CA ASP A 1077 -32.30 -51.82 -14.42
C ASP A 1077 -32.04 -50.59 -15.32
N LEU A 1078 -31.51 -49.50 -14.75
CA LEU A 1078 -31.21 -48.24 -15.44
C LEU A 1078 -30.08 -47.50 -14.72
N VAL A 1079 -29.07 -47.05 -15.47
CA VAL A 1079 -28.00 -46.16 -14.99
C VAL A 1079 -28.13 -44.80 -15.67
N LEU A 1080 -28.12 -43.72 -14.87
CA LEU A 1080 -28.12 -42.34 -15.36
C LEU A 1080 -26.73 -41.73 -15.16
N LEU A 1081 -26.00 -41.55 -16.26
CA LEU A 1081 -24.65 -40.96 -16.24
C LEU A 1081 -24.75 -39.43 -16.15
N ALA A 1082 -24.54 -38.88 -14.96
CA ALA A 1082 -24.55 -37.44 -14.68
C ALA A 1082 -23.14 -36.82 -14.60
N MET A 1083 -22.19 -37.30 -15.42
CA MET A 1083 -20.75 -37.00 -15.32
C MET A 1083 -20.33 -35.62 -15.88
N GLY A 1084 -21.20 -34.60 -15.80
CA GLY A 1084 -20.96 -33.27 -16.35
C GLY A 1084 -21.09 -33.17 -17.88
N PHE A 1085 -20.58 -32.08 -18.44
CA PHE A 1085 -20.62 -31.78 -19.88
C PHE A 1085 -19.20 -31.56 -20.42
N LEU A 1086 -18.87 -32.14 -21.58
CA LEU A 1086 -17.51 -32.18 -22.14
C LEU A 1086 -17.12 -30.96 -23.00
N GLY A 1087 -17.95 -29.91 -23.05
CA GLY A 1087 -17.74 -28.71 -23.87
C GLY A 1087 -18.75 -28.56 -25.03
N PRO A 1088 -18.52 -27.63 -25.97
CA PRO A 1088 -19.40 -27.36 -27.10
C PRO A 1088 -19.30 -28.43 -28.20
N GLU A 1089 -20.29 -28.47 -29.09
CA GLU A 1089 -20.36 -29.44 -30.18
C GLU A 1089 -19.26 -29.17 -31.24
N LYS A 1090 -18.22 -30.01 -31.25
CA LYS A 1090 -16.93 -29.77 -31.96
C LYS A 1090 -17.03 -29.63 -33.48
N TYR A 1091 -18.10 -30.12 -34.11
CA TYR A 1091 -18.27 -29.99 -35.56
C TYR A 1091 -18.49 -28.52 -35.96
N ILE A 1092 -19.14 -27.70 -35.13
CA ILE A 1092 -19.35 -26.27 -35.39
C ILE A 1092 -17.99 -25.54 -35.48
N ALA A 1093 -17.06 -25.86 -34.59
CA ALA A 1093 -15.71 -25.30 -34.64
C ALA A 1093 -14.93 -25.75 -35.89
N THR A 1094 -15.21 -26.95 -36.38
CA THR A 1094 -14.60 -27.54 -37.59
C THR A 1094 -15.15 -26.91 -38.87
N GLU A 1095 -16.48 -26.79 -38.99
CA GLU A 1095 -17.16 -26.17 -40.14
C GLU A 1095 -16.86 -24.67 -40.25
N LEU A 1096 -16.77 -23.96 -39.12
CA LEU A 1096 -16.37 -22.56 -39.08
C LEU A 1096 -14.85 -22.37 -39.21
N ASN A 1097 -14.02 -23.43 -39.10
CA ASN A 1097 -12.56 -23.31 -39.08
C ASN A 1097 -12.04 -22.35 -37.97
N THR A 1098 -12.45 -22.62 -36.73
CA THR A 1098 -12.10 -21.82 -35.54
C THR A 1098 -11.26 -22.60 -34.54
N THR A 1099 -10.36 -21.91 -33.84
CA THR A 1099 -9.44 -22.53 -32.88
C THR A 1099 -10.09 -22.82 -31.53
N MET A 1100 -9.90 -24.04 -31.01
CA MET A 1100 -10.33 -24.45 -29.66
C MET A 1100 -9.16 -24.49 -28.65
N ASP A 1101 -9.48 -24.52 -27.36
CA ASP A 1101 -8.54 -24.82 -26.26
C ASP A 1101 -8.45 -26.33 -25.97
N GLU A 1102 -7.54 -26.72 -25.07
CA GLU A 1102 -7.32 -28.13 -24.68
C GLU A 1102 -8.53 -28.78 -24.00
N ARG A 1103 -9.47 -27.97 -23.48
CA ARG A 1103 -10.74 -28.42 -22.90
C ARG A 1103 -11.89 -28.42 -23.92
N GLY A 1104 -11.62 -28.09 -25.18
CA GLY A 1104 -12.59 -28.08 -26.28
C GLY A 1104 -13.44 -26.81 -26.39
N ASN A 1105 -13.19 -25.77 -25.61
CA ASN A 1105 -13.91 -24.49 -25.72
C ASN A 1105 -13.35 -23.65 -26.89
N PHE A 1106 -14.12 -22.68 -27.40
CA PHE A 1106 -13.61 -21.72 -28.37
C PHE A 1106 -12.56 -20.80 -27.73
N LYS A 1107 -11.45 -20.59 -28.43
CA LYS A 1107 -10.36 -19.72 -27.96
C LYS A 1107 -10.66 -18.25 -28.30
N THR A 1108 -10.86 -17.43 -27.28
CA THR A 1108 -11.11 -15.97 -27.41
C THR A 1108 -10.11 -15.16 -26.58
N PRO A 1109 -9.64 -13.98 -27.02
CA PRO A 1109 -8.80 -13.10 -26.20
C PRO A 1109 -9.52 -12.61 -24.93
N VAL A 1110 -8.79 -12.53 -23.82
CA VAL A 1110 -9.32 -12.10 -22.51
C VAL A 1110 -10.02 -10.75 -22.62
N GLY A 1111 -11.31 -10.71 -22.26
CA GLY A 1111 -12.13 -9.51 -22.27
C GLY A 1111 -12.62 -9.02 -23.64
N LYS A 1112 -12.41 -9.78 -24.73
CA LYS A 1112 -12.90 -9.40 -26.08
C LYS A 1112 -13.97 -10.31 -26.66
N TYR A 1113 -14.05 -11.58 -26.24
CA TYR A 1113 -15.07 -12.58 -26.69
C TYR A 1113 -15.16 -12.83 -28.22
N GLU A 1114 -14.30 -12.21 -29.02
CA GLU A 1114 -14.18 -12.44 -30.46
C GLU A 1114 -13.40 -13.75 -30.70
N THR A 1115 -13.87 -14.54 -31.66
CA THR A 1115 -13.19 -15.78 -32.09
C THR A 1115 -12.01 -15.47 -33.01
N SER A 1116 -11.39 -16.49 -33.61
CA SER A 1116 -10.41 -16.31 -34.69
C SER A 1116 -11.00 -15.72 -35.98
N LEU A 1117 -12.33 -15.49 -36.05
CA LEU A 1117 -13.04 -14.93 -37.20
C LEU A 1117 -13.71 -13.60 -36.85
N ASN A 1118 -13.37 -12.58 -37.64
CA ASN A 1118 -13.93 -11.24 -37.52
C ASN A 1118 -15.46 -11.27 -37.64
N GLY A 1119 -16.14 -10.71 -36.64
CA GLY A 1119 -17.60 -10.64 -36.59
C GLY A 1119 -18.29 -11.86 -35.97
N ILE A 1120 -17.55 -12.91 -35.59
CA ILE A 1120 -18.07 -14.07 -34.85
C ILE A 1120 -17.57 -14.02 -33.41
N TYR A 1121 -18.52 -13.99 -32.47
CA TYR A 1121 -18.29 -13.85 -31.04
C TYR A 1121 -18.80 -15.09 -30.30
N ALA A 1122 -18.07 -15.49 -29.26
CA ALA A 1122 -18.34 -16.68 -28.47
C ALA A 1122 -18.21 -16.33 -26.97
N ALA A 1123 -19.30 -16.54 -26.21
CA ALA A 1123 -19.33 -16.31 -24.76
C ALA A 1123 -20.48 -17.11 -24.11
N GLY A 1124 -20.22 -17.74 -22.98
CA GLY A 1124 -21.20 -18.54 -22.25
C GLY A 1124 -20.58 -19.73 -21.51
N VAL A 1125 -21.39 -20.40 -20.68
CA VAL A 1125 -21.00 -21.62 -19.97
C VAL A 1125 -20.71 -22.71 -20.99
N GLY A 1126 -19.50 -23.29 -20.95
CA GLY A 1126 -19.07 -24.30 -21.93
C GLY A 1126 -18.81 -23.76 -23.34
N VAL A 1127 -18.49 -22.47 -23.48
CA VAL A 1127 -18.16 -21.85 -24.78
C VAL A 1127 -16.77 -21.21 -24.77
N CYS A 1128 -16.40 -20.47 -23.71
CA CYS A 1128 -15.08 -19.83 -23.56
C CYS A 1128 -14.67 -19.76 -22.07
N GLN A 1129 -13.54 -20.37 -21.69
CA GLN A 1129 -12.85 -20.36 -20.37
C GLN A 1129 -13.66 -20.60 -19.07
N VAL A 1130 -14.99 -20.58 -19.10
CA VAL A 1130 -15.88 -20.84 -17.96
C VAL A 1130 -16.39 -22.26 -18.07
N GLY A 1131 -15.72 -23.15 -17.34
CA GLY A 1131 -16.14 -24.54 -17.16
C GLY A 1131 -17.55 -24.65 -16.58
N SER A 1132 -18.15 -25.83 -16.69
CA SER A 1132 -19.51 -26.10 -16.23
C SER A 1132 -19.68 -25.72 -14.76
N LEU A 1133 -20.65 -24.85 -14.48
CA LEU A 1133 -21.03 -24.36 -13.14
C LEU A 1133 -21.74 -25.42 -12.27
N LEU A 1134 -21.38 -26.68 -12.47
CA LEU A 1134 -21.63 -27.85 -11.64
C LEU A 1134 -20.34 -28.38 -10.98
N GLU A 1135 -19.15 -27.88 -11.34
CA GLU A 1135 -17.90 -28.05 -10.56
C GLU A 1135 -17.90 -27.23 -9.24
N ALA A 1136 -19.06 -27.08 -8.60
CA ALA A 1136 -19.17 -26.67 -7.19
C ALA A 1136 -18.78 -27.85 -6.27
N GLY A 1137 -17.61 -28.43 -6.55
CA GLY A 1137 -17.21 -29.79 -6.21
C GLY A 1137 -15.71 -30.03 -6.38
N TYR A 1138 -14.88 -29.07 -5.94
CA TYR A 1138 -13.44 -29.24 -5.69
C TYR A 1138 -12.57 -29.71 -6.86
N ASN A 1139 -12.07 -28.78 -7.67
CA ASN A 1139 -10.70 -28.88 -8.19
C ASN A 1139 -10.16 -27.48 -8.53
N TRP A 1140 -9.17 -27.02 -7.78
CA TRP A 1140 -8.25 -25.97 -8.23
C TRP A 1140 -6.98 -26.68 -8.67
N LYS A 1141 -6.71 -26.68 -9.98
CA LYS A 1141 -5.38 -26.92 -10.52
C LYS A 1141 -4.82 -25.57 -10.98
N ASP A 1142 -3.61 -25.28 -10.54
CA ASP A 1142 -2.80 -24.20 -11.09
C ASP A 1142 -2.64 -24.39 -12.60
N ASP A 1143 -2.86 -23.30 -13.35
CA ASP A 1143 -2.01 -22.90 -14.47
C ASP A 1143 -2.36 -21.45 -14.86
N ALA A 1144 -1.41 -20.54 -14.63
CA ALA A 1144 -1.27 -19.17 -15.15
C ALA A 1144 -2.53 -18.26 -15.32
N PHE A 1145 -2.55 -17.11 -14.63
CA PHE A 1145 -2.07 -15.86 -15.26
C PHE A 1145 -1.91 -14.67 -14.29
N ASP A 1146 -0.90 -13.86 -14.62
CA ASP A 1146 -0.54 -12.54 -14.08
C ASP A 1146 -1.74 -11.58 -13.89
N GLY A 1147 -1.81 -10.96 -12.69
CA GLY A 1147 -2.89 -10.07 -12.27
C GLY A 1147 -2.49 -8.59 -12.25
N ARG A 1148 -2.59 -7.91 -13.40
CA ARG A 1148 -2.80 -6.46 -13.43
C ARG A 1148 -4.28 -6.13 -13.65
N ARG A 1149 -4.94 -5.54 -12.65
CA ARG A 1149 -6.04 -4.56 -12.80
C ARG A 1149 -6.38 -3.89 -11.49
#